data_AF-A0A7Y2B0Z0-F1
#
_entry.id   AF-A0A7Y2B0Z0-F1
#
_cell.length_a   1.000
_cell.length_b   1.000
_cell.length_c   1.000
_cell.angle_alpha   90.00
_cell.angle_beta   90.00
_cell.angle_gamma   90.00
#
_symmetry.space_group_name_H-M   'P 1'
#
loop_
_entity.id
_entity.type
_entity.pdbx_description
1 polymer ?
#
loop_
_entity_poly.entity_id
_entity_poly.type
_entity_poly.pdbx_seq_one_letter_code
_entity_poly.pdbx_strand_id
1 'polypeptide(L)'
;MDGPRTIVFDVSGTIFLDSPLTISKPYLTIAGQTAPGDGITLARWPLNVSASHVVLRYFRSRLGDTAVQQHDAVHIDNGSNIIIDHLSASWSVDEIMSSNSKTVDLLTIQWSLISEALENSHHAKGAHGYGGIMGGVRQSVHHNLYAHLSSRTPKVTGDKHCKVDFRNNVIYNWLKNNNYDGAASDMNWVNNYYRSGPATNKNIRDRIFHLAARYEGPNGEVRDSEHTASLYAEGNFVVGYPAVSEDNWAGGIDYYNGANEQEHRAHSPHDFPALPSETSAEEAYPVVLAHAGASLERDSVDRRIVSEVKRGTATFGNGVIDSQAEVGGYPELFSLPAPVDSDQDGMPDAWETRHGLDPDYAEDRNGTNLSGTNYTNLEVYLNGLVGDDQVPSEPVILGYGQDTFKLGPVIHEDPLNDQARFEENWIVQMHDADPEVERYARIQDGRLHIRDPRGSTVWYSKRLSGSVMITYRATVPSAMNTGESFVVRDLNNFWMASSATEIGELFDDALYTGQFSSYRKINGYYASTGGGRNTTTRMRRYPRSMAGVPVEHPAWTAHDKKEDYLIEPDREILIQLVAYDDIVQYYNNGKLFYEVKRGDQVKTVLDGDKESGTAIWGEGSMLPNNDGYFGFRSTHSHHVIRDFRVYQLVPDEQVN
;
A
#
# COMPACT_ATOMS: atom_id res chain seq x y z
N MET A 1 12.62 30.54 4.15
CA MET A 1 11.54 31.05 5.02
C MET A 1 11.89 30.65 6.44
N ASP A 2 11.65 31.54 7.41
CA ASP A 2 11.83 31.24 8.84
C ASP A 2 10.45 30.96 9.46
N GLY A 3 10.40 30.05 10.45
CA GLY A 3 9.17 29.66 11.15
C GLY A 3 8.64 28.26 10.80
N PRO A 4 7.62 27.77 11.56
CA PRO A 4 6.91 26.53 11.26
C PRO A 4 6.28 26.56 9.89
N ARG A 5 6.41 25.46 9.14
CA ARG A 5 5.87 25.38 7.77
C ARG A 5 5.60 23.94 7.36
N THR A 6 4.59 23.78 6.53
CA THR A 6 4.26 22.54 5.85
C THR A 6 4.38 22.78 4.35
N ILE A 7 5.12 21.90 3.67
CA ILE A 7 5.25 21.89 2.20
C ILE A 7 4.27 20.85 1.66
N VAL A 8 3.35 21.31 0.82
CA VAL A 8 2.39 20.51 0.04
C VAL A 8 2.71 20.65 -1.45
N PHE A 9 2.07 19.84 -2.30
CA PHE A 9 2.36 19.76 -3.73
C PHE A 9 1.08 19.76 -4.58
N ASP A 10 0.97 20.73 -5.49
CA ASP A 10 -0.12 20.78 -6.48
C ASP A 10 0.22 20.05 -7.79
N VAL A 11 1.42 19.48 -7.88
CA VAL A 11 1.92 18.77 -9.05
C VAL A 11 2.74 17.57 -8.64
N SER A 12 2.74 16.53 -9.47
CA SER A 12 3.68 15.41 -9.40
C SER A 12 4.77 15.52 -10.44
N GLY A 13 5.89 14.83 -10.20
CA GLY A 13 7.02 14.85 -11.12
C GLY A 13 8.36 14.56 -10.46
N THR A 14 9.39 14.53 -11.32
CA THR A 14 10.78 14.45 -10.88
C THR A 14 11.40 15.84 -10.83
N ILE A 15 11.84 16.25 -9.64
CA ILE A 15 12.61 17.46 -9.39
C ILE A 15 14.09 17.10 -9.50
N PHE A 16 14.69 17.42 -10.65
CA PHE A 16 16.12 17.28 -10.86
C PHE A 16 16.86 18.41 -10.15
N LEU A 17 17.50 18.09 -9.04
CA LEU A 17 18.29 19.04 -8.27
C LEU A 17 19.60 19.37 -9.01
N ASP A 18 20.14 20.55 -8.76
CA ASP A 18 21.46 20.99 -9.23
C ASP A 18 22.49 21.12 -8.10
N SER A 19 22.05 20.95 -6.85
CA SER A 19 22.86 20.98 -5.64
C SER A 19 22.13 20.26 -4.48
N PRO A 20 22.82 19.91 -3.36
CA PRO A 20 22.18 19.30 -2.20
C PRO A 20 20.96 20.09 -1.70
N LEU A 21 19.82 19.41 -1.52
CA LEU A 21 18.65 20.00 -0.87
C LEU A 21 18.79 19.86 0.64
N THR A 22 19.18 20.94 1.32
CA THR A 22 19.43 20.91 2.77
C THR A 22 18.32 21.59 3.57
N ILE A 23 17.65 20.81 4.42
CA ILE A 23 16.72 21.29 5.44
C ILE A 23 17.53 21.79 6.63
N SER A 24 17.74 23.11 6.70
CA SER A 24 18.58 23.76 7.72
C SER A 24 17.78 24.56 8.77
N LYS A 25 16.45 24.51 8.71
CA LYS A 25 15.55 25.27 9.59
C LYS A 25 14.50 24.35 10.21
N PRO A 26 14.24 24.47 11.53
CA PRO A 26 13.37 23.55 12.25
C PRO A 26 11.89 23.74 11.88
N TYR A 27 11.04 22.87 12.44
CA TYR A 27 9.58 22.90 12.31
C TYR A 27 9.12 22.82 10.85
N LEU A 28 9.51 21.74 10.18
CA LEU A 28 9.19 21.49 8.79
C LEU A 28 8.47 20.16 8.62
N THR A 29 7.30 20.19 7.98
CA THR A 29 6.69 19.00 7.39
C THR A 29 6.82 19.07 5.87
N ILE A 30 7.28 18.01 5.22
CA ILE A 30 7.13 17.81 3.77
C ILE A 30 6.13 16.67 3.56
N ALA A 31 4.95 17.02 3.06
CA ALA A 31 3.81 16.13 2.91
C ALA A 31 3.66 15.67 1.46
N GLY A 32 4.49 14.73 1.02
CA GLY A 32 4.48 14.18 -0.34
C GLY A 32 3.14 13.54 -0.73
N GLN A 33 2.34 13.10 0.25
CA GLN A 33 1.01 12.51 0.01
C GLN A 33 -0.01 13.50 -0.58
N THR A 34 0.30 14.80 -0.61
CA THR A 34 -0.56 15.82 -1.25
C THR A 34 -0.40 15.88 -2.76
N ALA A 35 0.72 15.37 -3.30
CA ALA A 35 1.02 15.44 -4.72
C ALA A 35 -0.02 14.66 -5.55
N PRO A 36 -0.63 15.27 -6.59
CA PRO A 36 -1.66 14.61 -7.40
C PRO A 36 -1.04 13.70 -8.47
N GLY A 37 -1.51 12.47 -8.64
CA GLY A 37 -0.93 11.52 -9.60
C GLY A 37 0.26 10.76 -9.00
N ASP A 38 1.35 10.57 -9.74
CA ASP A 38 2.40 9.60 -9.37
C ASP A 38 3.37 10.03 -8.24
N GLY A 39 3.14 11.20 -7.65
CA GLY A 39 3.91 11.77 -6.53
C GLY A 39 5.20 12.50 -6.94
N ILE A 40 6.03 12.76 -5.93
CA ILE A 40 7.27 13.54 -6.08
C ILE A 40 8.51 12.65 -5.97
N THR A 41 9.47 12.89 -6.86
CA THR A 41 10.83 12.35 -6.76
C THR A 41 11.86 13.48 -6.77
N LEU A 42 12.75 13.50 -5.79
CA LEU A 42 13.98 14.28 -5.81
C LEU A 42 15.09 13.47 -6.48
N ALA A 43 15.81 14.07 -7.42
CA ALA A 43 16.85 13.39 -8.20
C ALA A 43 18.17 14.18 -8.29
N ARG A 44 19.26 13.47 -8.62
CA ARG A 44 20.63 13.96 -8.91
C ARG A 44 21.47 14.42 -7.72
N TRP A 45 20.88 15.01 -6.68
CA TRP A 45 21.62 15.50 -5.51
C TRP A 45 20.96 15.05 -4.20
N PRO A 46 21.70 15.01 -3.08
CA PRO A 46 21.20 14.43 -1.84
C PRO A 46 20.14 15.31 -1.19
N LEU A 47 19.26 14.65 -0.44
CA LEU A 47 18.41 15.28 0.56
C LEU A 47 19.10 15.24 1.92
N ASN A 48 19.38 16.41 2.50
CA ASN A 48 20.03 16.54 3.79
C ASN A 48 19.08 17.11 4.84
N VAL A 49 19.06 16.51 6.03
CA VAL A 49 18.34 17.00 7.21
C VAL A 49 19.34 17.46 8.26
N SER A 50 19.32 18.77 8.53
CA SER A 50 20.19 19.48 9.48
C SER A 50 19.35 20.40 10.40
N ALA A 51 18.25 19.89 10.93
CA ALA A 51 17.33 20.66 11.77
C ALA A 51 16.47 19.77 12.68
N SER A 52 15.93 20.35 13.76
CA SER A 52 14.99 19.69 14.68
C SER A 52 13.52 19.86 14.24
N HIS A 53 12.64 18.98 14.71
CA HIS A 53 11.20 19.01 14.42
C HIS A 53 10.92 18.94 12.91
N VAL A 54 11.34 17.84 12.30
CA VAL A 54 11.21 17.60 10.86
C VAL A 54 10.40 16.33 10.61
N VAL A 55 9.41 16.40 9.72
CA VAL A 55 8.59 15.26 9.30
C VAL A 55 8.62 15.18 7.78
N LEU A 56 9.12 14.07 7.23
CA LEU A 56 9.23 13.84 5.78
C LEU A 56 8.42 12.60 5.39
N ARG A 57 7.42 12.75 4.50
CA ARG A 57 6.51 11.65 4.17
C ARG A 57 6.14 11.51 2.70
N TYR A 58 5.99 10.26 2.23
CA TYR A 58 5.37 9.91 0.94
C TYR A 58 6.00 10.53 -0.33
N PHE A 59 7.32 10.66 -0.36
CA PHE A 59 8.03 11.04 -1.58
C PHE A 59 9.31 10.20 -1.76
N ARG A 60 10.05 10.47 -2.83
CA ARG A 60 11.23 9.67 -3.19
C ARG A 60 12.49 10.52 -3.24
N SER A 61 13.61 9.94 -2.82
CA SER A 61 14.96 10.47 -3.04
C SER A 61 15.78 9.47 -3.85
N ARG A 62 16.03 9.78 -5.11
CA ARG A 62 16.76 8.90 -6.04
C ARG A 62 18.02 9.61 -6.51
N LEU A 63 19.15 9.33 -5.87
CA LEU A 63 20.37 10.10 -6.11
C LEU A 63 20.87 9.93 -7.54
N GLY A 64 21.16 8.69 -7.93
CA GLY A 64 21.78 8.33 -9.21
C GLY A 64 23.23 8.83 -9.33
N ASP A 65 23.89 8.43 -10.42
CA ASP A 65 25.32 8.70 -10.65
C ASP A 65 25.61 9.86 -11.62
N THR A 66 24.58 10.43 -12.27
CA THR A 66 24.77 11.42 -13.35
C THR A 66 25.49 12.72 -12.92
N ALA A 67 25.47 13.06 -11.62
CA ALA A 67 26.14 14.25 -11.09
C ALA A 67 27.63 14.01 -10.72
N VAL A 68 28.12 12.77 -10.84
CA VAL A 68 29.51 12.37 -10.51
C VAL A 68 29.94 12.83 -9.12
N GLN A 69 29.28 12.28 -8.11
CA GLN A 69 29.45 12.63 -6.69
C GLN A 69 29.52 11.38 -5.81
N GLN A 70 29.85 11.54 -4.53
CA GLN A 70 29.91 10.46 -3.54
C GLN A 70 29.03 10.82 -2.33
N HIS A 71 27.74 10.95 -2.59
CA HIS A 71 26.78 11.33 -1.56
C HIS A 71 25.83 10.18 -1.26
N ASP A 72 25.18 10.32 -0.12
CA ASP A 72 24.04 9.50 0.24
C ASP A 72 22.80 9.92 -0.54
N ALA A 73 21.77 9.07 -0.63
CA ALA A 73 20.48 9.54 -1.15
C ALA A 73 19.75 10.43 -0.11
N VAL A 74 19.86 10.08 1.16
CA VAL A 74 19.29 10.81 2.29
C VAL A 74 20.30 10.84 3.43
N HIS A 75 20.66 12.03 3.91
CA HIS A 75 21.61 12.20 5.00
C HIS A 75 21.01 13.02 6.14
N ILE A 76 21.09 12.52 7.37
CA ILE A 76 20.61 13.20 8.58
C ILE A 76 21.85 13.55 9.41
N ASP A 77 22.27 14.81 9.37
CA ASP A 77 23.54 15.25 9.96
C ASP A 77 23.39 15.84 11.37
N ASN A 78 22.20 16.35 11.70
CA ASN A 78 21.99 17.13 12.91
C ASN A 78 20.50 17.34 13.19
N GLY A 79 20.17 17.46 14.47
CA GLY A 79 18.83 17.85 14.93
C GLY A 79 18.16 16.77 15.77
N SER A 80 16.96 17.11 16.26
CA SER A 80 16.20 16.21 17.11
C SER A 80 14.71 16.26 16.86
N ASN A 81 13.99 15.18 17.19
CA ASN A 81 12.58 15.00 16.87
C ASN A 81 12.37 15.00 15.34
N ILE A 82 12.91 13.98 14.70
CA ILE A 82 12.88 13.82 13.24
C ILE A 82 12.12 12.54 12.91
N ILE A 83 11.15 12.63 11.99
CA ILE A 83 10.39 11.48 11.48
C ILE A 83 10.60 11.39 9.98
N ILE A 84 11.12 10.26 9.54
CA ILE A 84 11.14 9.83 8.14
C ILE A 84 10.14 8.67 8.03
N ASP A 85 9.03 8.89 7.34
CA ASP A 85 7.94 7.92 7.24
C ASP A 85 7.52 7.75 5.79
N HIS A 86 7.38 6.52 5.27
CA HIS A 86 6.93 6.32 3.88
C HIS A 86 7.82 6.99 2.81
N LEU A 87 9.13 7.04 3.03
CA LEU A 87 10.09 7.56 2.04
C LEU A 87 10.68 6.42 1.22
N SER A 88 10.76 6.57 -0.11
CA SER A 88 11.56 5.66 -0.95
C SER A 88 12.91 6.28 -1.28
N ALA A 89 14.01 5.61 -0.93
CA ALA A 89 15.37 6.07 -1.19
C ALA A 89 16.15 5.02 -2.02
N SER A 90 16.85 5.49 -3.06
CA SER A 90 17.61 4.60 -3.96
C SER A 90 18.83 5.24 -4.63
N TRP A 91 19.68 4.39 -5.20
CA TRP A 91 20.74 4.76 -6.15
C TRP A 91 21.79 5.71 -5.61
N SER A 92 22.13 5.58 -4.32
CA SER A 92 23.26 6.30 -3.72
C SER A 92 24.59 5.82 -4.27
N VAL A 93 25.61 6.68 -4.17
CA VAL A 93 27.01 6.31 -4.48
C VAL A 93 27.80 5.96 -3.21
N ASP A 94 27.46 6.57 -2.07
CA ASP A 94 28.00 6.19 -0.75
C ASP A 94 26.98 5.31 0.01
N GLU A 95 26.03 5.88 0.76
CA GLU A 95 24.96 5.12 1.43
C GLU A 95 23.55 5.59 1.07
N ILE A 96 22.53 4.73 1.18
CA ILE A 96 21.17 5.16 0.84
C ILE A 96 20.64 6.15 1.88
N MET A 97 20.67 5.78 3.16
CA MET A 97 20.09 6.57 4.24
C MET A 97 20.92 6.46 5.51
N SER A 98 21.64 7.53 5.86
CA SER A 98 22.54 7.56 7.03
C SER A 98 22.19 8.66 8.03
N SER A 99 22.41 8.37 9.31
CA SER A 99 22.26 9.28 10.45
C SER A 99 23.54 9.33 11.30
N ASN A 100 24.72 9.29 10.67
CA ASN A 100 26.00 9.08 11.33
C ASN A 100 26.53 10.31 12.11
N SER A 101 25.77 10.84 13.06
CA SER A 101 26.10 12.06 13.80
C SER A 101 25.78 11.99 15.29
N LYS A 102 26.70 12.50 16.12
CA LYS A 102 26.52 12.60 17.59
C LYS A 102 25.43 13.59 18.00
N THR A 103 24.98 14.45 17.09
CA THR A 103 24.01 15.51 17.38
C THR A 103 22.60 15.17 16.88
N VAL A 104 22.42 14.01 16.26
CA VAL A 104 21.11 13.48 15.89
C VAL A 104 20.52 12.73 17.08
N ASP A 105 19.30 13.07 17.48
CA ASP A 105 18.63 12.48 18.63
C ASP A 105 17.11 12.41 18.44
N LEU A 106 16.43 11.40 18.99
CA LEU A 106 14.98 11.20 18.79
C LEU A 106 14.61 11.16 17.30
N LEU A 107 15.21 10.21 16.58
CA LEU A 107 14.95 9.94 15.17
C LEU A 107 14.06 8.70 15.02
N THR A 108 13.00 8.81 14.24
CA THR A 108 12.22 7.66 13.76
C THR A 108 12.37 7.52 12.26
N ILE A 109 12.75 6.32 11.80
CA ILE A 109 12.70 5.92 10.38
C ILE A 109 11.73 4.76 10.28
N GLN A 110 10.59 4.97 9.63
CA GLN A 110 9.53 3.98 9.57
C GLN A 110 8.90 3.86 8.18
N TRP A 111 8.35 2.68 7.90
CA TRP A 111 7.61 2.40 6.66
C TRP A 111 8.33 2.87 5.39
N SER A 112 9.66 2.89 5.37
CA SER A 112 10.46 3.44 4.28
C SER A 112 11.08 2.32 3.45
N LEU A 113 11.33 2.59 2.17
CA LEU A 113 11.96 1.65 1.23
C LEU A 113 13.38 2.15 0.94
N ILE A 114 14.37 1.32 1.23
CA ILE A 114 15.81 1.63 1.16
C ILE A 114 16.44 0.59 0.25
N SER A 115 16.80 0.96 -0.98
CA SER A 115 17.17 -0.05 -1.98
C SER A 115 18.19 0.39 -3.02
N GLU A 116 18.82 -0.59 -3.67
CA GLU A 116 19.65 -0.38 -4.88
C GLU A 116 20.72 0.72 -4.73
N ALA A 117 21.61 0.57 -3.75
CA ALA A 117 22.83 1.36 -3.71
C ALA A 117 23.76 0.93 -4.85
N LEU A 118 24.46 1.89 -5.46
CA LEU A 118 25.28 1.64 -6.64
C LEU A 118 26.64 1.06 -6.21
N GLU A 119 26.91 -0.20 -6.57
CA GLU A 119 28.09 -0.92 -6.09
C GLU A 119 29.38 -0.37 -6.70
N ASN A 120 29.59 -0.47 -8.02
CA ASN A 120 30.82 -0.02 -8.68
C ASN A 120 30.64 1.30 -9.44
N SER A 121 30.13 2.32 -8.74
CA SER A 121 29.95 3.66 -9.30
C SER A 121 31.15 4.58 -8.98
N HIS A 122 30.91 5.87 -8.74
CA HIS A 122 31.94 6.91 -8.58
C HIS A 122 32.64 6.95 -7.21
N HIS A 123 32.43 5.95 -6.35
CA HIS A 123 32.97 5.94 -5.00
C HIS A 123 34.49 5.69 -4.98
N ALA A 124 35.25 6.55 -4.30
CA ALA A 124 36.70 6.53 -4.31
C ALA A 124 37.32 5.29 -3.67
N LYS A 125 36.56 4.59 -2.81
CA LYS A 125 36.99 3.33 -2.18
C LYS A 125 36.66 2.10 -3.05
N GLY A 126 36.15 2.30 -4.26
CA GLY A 126 35.62 1.23 -5.12
C GLY A 126 34.23 0.79 -4.66
N ALA A 127 33.93 -0.50 -4.82
CA ALA A 127 32.66 -1.15 -4.50
C ALA A 127 32.00 -0.67 -3.18
N HIS A 128 30.85 0.04 -3.26
CA HIS A 128 30.21 0.73 -2.13
C HIS A 128 28.66 0.78 -2.16
N GLY A 129 27.98 -0.31 -2.48
CA GLY A 129 26.51 -0.35 -2.49
C GLY A 129 25.89 -0.50 -1.10
N TYR A 130 25.95 0.51 -0.22
CA TYR A 130 25.54 0.36 1.19
C TYR A 130 24.18 0.98 1.55
N GLY A 131 23.46 0.35 2.48
CA GLY A 131 22.15 0.83 2.93
C GLY A 131 22.21 2.06 3.84
N GLY A 132 23.04 2.04 4.89
CA GLY A 132 23.13 3.18 5.80
C GLY A 132 23.82 2.93 7.13
N ILE A 133 24.24 4.02 7.76
CA ILE A 133 24.81 4.01 9.12
C ILE A 133 23.83 4.63 10.11
N MET A 134 23.51 3.90 11.18
CA MET A 134 22.81 4.40 12.36
C MET A 134 23.84 4.93 13.35
N GLY A 135 23.87 6.25 13.56
CA GLY A 135 24.83 6.88 14.45
C GLY A 135 24.30 8.01 15.32
N GLY A 136 23.00 8.27 15.29
CA GLY A 136 22.30 9.13 16.24
C GLY A 136 22.18 8.51 17.63
N VAL A 137 21.95 9.37 18.62
CA VAL A 137 21.93 9.02 20.05
C VAL A 137 20.77 8.08 20.39
N ARG A 138 19.54 8.41 19.96
CA ARG A 138 18.33 7.59 20.16
C ARG A 138 17.54 7.49 18.86
N GLN A 139 17.31 6.26 18.41
CA GLN A 139 16.73 6.00 17.10
C GLN A 139 15.76 4.80 17.15
N SER A 140 14.58 4.97 16.58
CA SER A 140 13.62 3.89 16.31
C SER A 140 13.54 3.67 14.80
N VAL A 141 13.78 2.44 14.36
CA VAL A 141 13.84 2.07 12.94
C VAL A 141 12.96 0.86 12.74
N HIS A 142 11.75 1.04 12.22
CA HIS A 142 10.79 -0.05 12.14
C HIS A 142 9.93 -0.11 10.88
N HIS A 143 9.52 -1.32 10.50
CA HIS A 143 8.63 -1.55 9.36
C HIS A 143 9.18 -1.05 8.01
N ASN A 144 10.51 -0.95 7.89
CA ASN A 144 11.17 -0.55 6.64
C ASN A 144 11.49 -1.77 5.77
N LEU A 145 11.62 -1.55 4.46
CA LEU A 145 12.10 -2.52 3.48
C LEU A 145 13.52 -2.15 3.04
N TYR A 146 14.50 -2.99 3.39
CA TYR A 146 15.87 -2.93 2.87
C TYR A 146 16.04 -3.99 1.77
N ALA A 147 16.42 -3.60 0.56
CA ALA A 147 16.47 -4.54 -0.54
C ALA A 147 17.61 -4.26 -1.53
N HIS A 148 18.29 -5.32 -2.00
CA HIS A 148 19.30 -5.22 -3.06
C HIS A 148 20.48 -4.30 -2.70
N LEU A 149 21.08 -4.56 -1.53
CA LEU A 149 22.19 -3.79 -0.98
C LEU A 149 23.40 -4.70 -0.80
N SER A 150 24.61 -4.16 -0.89
CA SER A 150 25.80 -4.95 -0.66
C SER A 150 26.13 -5.15 0.81
N SER A 151 25.85 -4.14 1.63
CA SER A 151 26.08 -4.15 3.08
C SER A 151 25.30 -3.06 3.80
N ARG A 152 25.47 -2.98 5.13
CA ARG A 152 24.93 -1.93 6.01
C ARG A 152 23.41 -1.83 5.90
N THR A 153 22.68 -2.85 6.32
CA THR A 153 21.21 -2.86 6.25
C THR A 153 20.49 -2.75 7.60
N PRO A 154 20.88 -1.89 8.57
CA PRO A 154 21.99 -0.90 8.62
C PRO A 154 23.27 -1.37 9.35
N LYS A 155 24.33 -0.56 9.32
CA LYS A 155 25.44 -0.60 10.29
C LYS A 155 25.10 0.27 11.50
N VAL A 156 25.29 -0.22 12.74
CA VAL A 156 25.29 0.65 13.94
C VAL A 156 26.72 1.06 14.22
N THR A 157 27.03 2.35 14.23
CA THR A 157 28.43 2.80 14.30
C THR A 157 29.07 2.55 15.68
N GLY A 158 30.27 1.97 15.67
CA GLY A 158 31.06 1.77 16.88
C GLY A 158 31.75 3.02 17.46
N ASP A 159 31.69 4.16 16.77
CA ASP A 159 32.45 5.37 17.16
C ASP A 159 31.84 6.14 18.34
N LYS A 160 30.62 5.78 18.75
CA LYS A 160 29.83 6.50 19.77
C LYS A 160 28.72 5.62 20.34
N HIS A 161 28.28 5.96 21.55
CA HIS A 161 27.14 5.28 22.18
C HIS A 161 25.85 5.63 21.46
N CYS A 162 25.30 4.64 20.75
CA CYS A 162 24.00 4.74 20.11
C CYS A 162 22.99 3.90 20.90
N LYS A 163 21.75 4.37 20.96
CA LYS A 163 20.59 3.57 21.34
C LYS A 163 19.73 3.35 20.10
N VAL A 164 19.61 2.10 19.67
CA VAL A 164 18.89 1.75 18.45
C VAL A 164 17.82 0.70 18.73
N ASP A 165 16.57 1.00 18.37
CA ASP A 165 15.46 0.06 18.38
C ASP A 165 15.10 -0.31 16.93
N PHE A 166 15.50 -1.49 16.49
CA PHE A 166 15.35 -1.97 15.12
C PHE A 166 14.34 -3.12 15.05
N ARG A 167 13.11 -2.83 14.64
CA ARG A 167 11.97 -3.77 14.75
C ARG A 167 11.16 -3.96 13.49
N ASN A 168 10.65 -5.18 13.23
CA ASN A 168 9.70 -5.44 12.15
C ASN A 168 10.15 -4.98 10.75
N ASN A 169 11.45 -4.88 10.49
CA ASN A 169 11.96 -4.54 9.17
C ASN A 169 12.07 -5.78 8.29
N VAL A 170 11.99 -5.61 6.98
CA VAL A 170 12.25 -6.66 5.98
C VAL A 170 13.60 -6.40 5.33
N ILE A 171 14.48 -7.40 5.34
CA ILE A 171 15.83 -7.33 4.79
C ILE A 171 15.96 -8.39 3.70
N TYR A 172 16.20 -7.94 2.47
CA TYR A 172 16.25 -8.79 1.28
C TYR A 172 17.54 -8.60 0.48
N ASN A 173 18.12 -9.72 0.05
CA ASN A 173 19.14 -9.78 -1.00
C ASN A 173 20.40 -8.95 -0.71
N TRP A 174 20.99 -9.10 0.49
CA TRP A 174 22.27 -8.48 0.82
C TRP A 174 23.44 -9.22 0.18
N LEU A 175 24.48 -8.57 -0.36
CA LEU A 175 25.62 -9.25 -1.03
C LEU A 175 26.67 -9.79 -0.05
N LYS A 176 27.36 -8.90 0.67
CA LYS A 176 28.60 -9.19 1.42
C LYS A 176 28.39 -9.26 2.93
N ASN A 177 27.45 -8.49 3.46
CA ASN A 177 27.02 -8.52 4.86
C ASN A 177 25.65 -7.84 4.99
N ASN A 178 24.98 -7.91 6.12
CA ASN A 178 23.76 -7.15 6.41
C ASN A 178 24.00 -6.16 7.57
N ASN A 179 23.56 -6.51 8.76
CA ASN A 179 23.62 -5.74 10.00
C ASN A 179 24.90 -6.03 10.76
N TYR A 180 25.62 -4.99 11.17
CA TYR A 180 26.89 -5.20 11.87
C TYR A 180 27.36 -4.02 12.71
N ASP A 181 28.47 -4.28 13.42
CA ASP A 181 29.18 -3.40 14.34
C ASP A 181 28.42 -3.27 15.66
N GLY A 182 27.84 -2.11 15.96
CA GLY A 182 27.17 -1.88 17.23
C GLY A 182 28.12 -1.80 18.43
N ALA A 183 29.43 -1.66 18.20
CA ALA A 183 30.35 -1.42 19.30
C ALA A 183 29.87 -0.20 20.10
N ALA A 184 30.05 -0.22 21.42
CA ALA A 184 29.60 0.84 22.31
C ALA A 184 28.08 1.11 22.37
N SER A 185 27.19 0.28 21.81
CA SER A 185 25.76 0.62 21.64
C SER A 185 24.78 -0.29 22.38
N ASP A 186 23.64 0.28 22.80
CA ASP A 186 22.47 -0.45 23.33
C ASP A 186 21.48 -0.68 22.18
N MET A 187 21.18 -1.94 21.87
CA MET A 187 20.45 -2.29 20.65
C MET A 187 19.34 -3.30 20.90
N ASN A 188 18.14 -3.01 20.42
CA ASN A 188 17.06 -3.97 20.25
C ASN A 188 16.98 -4.37 18.77
N TRP A 189 16.96 -5.67 18.49
CA TRP A 189 16.87 -6.25 17.15
C TRP A 189 15.74 -7.27 17.15
N VAL A 190 14.51 -6.83 16.88
CA VAL A 190 13.32 -7.62 17.23
C VAL A 190 12.40 -7.83 16.04
N ASN A 191 11.90 -9.04 15.84
CA ASN A 191 10.86 -9.35 14.85
C ASN A 191 11.19 -8.91 13.40
N ASN A 192 12.46 -8.87 12.99
CA ASN A 192 12.82 -8.55 11.61
C ASN A 192 12.80 -9.80 10.71
N TYR A 193 12.43 -9.62 9.45
CA TYR A 193 12.31 -10.69 8.46
C TYR A 193 13.50 -10.67 7.49
N TYR A 194 14.31 -11.72 7.50
CA TYR A 194 15.50 -11.87 6.67
C TYR A 194 15.26 -12.89 5.56
N ARG A 195 15.47 -12.46 4.31
CA ARG A 195 15.41 -13.33 3.13
C ARG A 195 16.65 -13.13 2.27
N SER A 196 17.50 -14.15 2.21
CA SER A 196 18.60 -14.17 1.25
C SER A 196 18.07 -14.17 -0.19
N GLY A 197 18.78 -13.47 -1.09
CA GLY A 197 18.43 -13.37 -2.50
C GLY A 197 19.54 -13.84 -3.43
N PRO A 198 19.41 -13.63 -4.75
CA PRO A 198 20.39 -14.04 -5.75
C PRO A 198 21.82 -13.50 -5.51
N ALA A 199 21.96 -12.32 -4.90
CA ALA A 199 23.26 -11.73 -4.56
C ALA A 199 23.86 -12.35 -3.29
N THR A 200 23.07 -12.89 -2.37
CA THR A 200 23.56 -13.22 -1.03
C THR A 200 24.55 -14.38 -1.00
N ASN A 201 25.76 -14.06 -0.54
CA ASN A 201 26.84 -15.02 -0.30
C ASN A 201 26.39 -16.15 0.63
N LYS A 202 26.75 -17.39 0.29
CA LYS A 202 26.21 -18.60 0.93
C LYS A 202 26.49 -18.69 2.43
N ASN A 203 27.63 -18.17 2.88
CA ASN A 203 28.12 -18.28 4.26
C ASN A 203 27.59 -17.22 5.22
N ILE A 204 26.62 -16.41 4.78
CA ILE A 204 26.04 -15.30 5.58
C ILE A 204 24.52 -15.24 5.46
N ARG A 205 23.89 -16.32 4.97
CA ARG A 205 22.44 -16.36 4.67
C ARG A 205 21.58 -16.55 5.91
N ASP A 206 22.17 -17.12 6.95
CA ASP A 206 21.65 -17.33 8.31
C ASP A 206 21.87 -16.13 9.24
N ARG A 207 22.84 -15.27 8.92
CA ARG A 207 23.23 -14.14 9.78
C ARG A 207 22.11 -13.13 9.95
N ILE A 208 21.78 -12.83 11.21
CA ILE A 208 20.94 -11.71 11.66
C ILE A 208 21.79 -10.47 11.95
N PHE A 209 22.91 -10.65 12.66
CA PHE A 209 23.78 -9.54 13.06
C PHE A 209 25.24 -9.99 13.20
N HIS A 210 26.19 -9.15 12.81
CA HIS A 210 27.63 -9.37 13.03
C HIS A 210 28.17 -8.35 14.06
N LEU A 211 28.26 -8.76 15.32
CA LEU A 211 28.45 -7.91 16.50
C LEU A 211 29.93 -7.64 16.79
N ALA A 212 30.27 -6.38 17.09
CA ALA A 212 31.58 -5.95 17.54
C ALA A 212 31.60 -5.56 19.03
N ALA A 213 32.69 -5.90 19.72
CA ALA A 213 32.97 -5.38 21.06
C ALA A 213 33.74 -4.07 21.02
N ARG A 214 34.64 -3.94 20.03
CA ARG A 214 35.61 -2.85 19.92
C ARG A 214 35.40 -2.09 18.62
N TYR A 215 35.60 -0.78 18.70
CA TYR A 215 35.60 0.09 17.54
C TYR A 215 36.67 -0.35 16.54
N GLU A 216 36.28 -0.41 15.27
CA GLU A 216 37.18 -0.51 14.13
C GLU A 216 37.00 0.70 13.23
N GLY A 217 38.07 1.48 13.12
CA GLY A 217 38.09 2.68 12.30
C GLY A 217 38.32 2.37 10.82
N PRO A 218 38.14 3.39 9.96
CA PRO A 218 38.18 3.21 8.51
C PRO A 218 39.56 2.78 7.97
N ASN A 219 40.63 2.90 8.76
CA ASN A 219 41.98 2.45 8.39
C ASN A 219 42.39 1.14 9.09
N GLY A 220 41.43 0.44 9.71
CA GLY A 220 41.65 -0.83 10.42
C GLY A 220 42.21 -0.67 11.83
N GLU A 221 42.22 0.53 12.39
CA GLU A 221 42.58 0.75 13.79
C GLU A 221 41.50 0.17 14.71
N VAL A 222 41.92 -0.66 15.68
CA VAL A 222 41.02 -1.26 16.67
C VAL A 222 41.34 -0.68 18.04
N ARG A 223 40.33 -0.16 18.73
CA ARG A 223 40.45 0.37 20.11
C ARG A 223 39.27 -0.03 20.96
N ASP A 224 39.47 -0.04 22.27
CA ASP A 224 38.39 -0.31 23.21
C ASP A 224 37.32 0.78 23.11
N SER A 225 36.07 0.33 23.19
CA SER A 225 34.88 1.18 23.16
C SER A 225 34.64 1.82 24.52
N GLU A 226 34.13 3.05 24.56
CA GLU A 226 33.80 3.74 25.82
C GLU A 226 32.65 3.06 26.59
N HIS A 227 31.82 2.30 25.87
CA HIS A 227 30.70 1.52 26.40
C HIS A 227 30.81 0.06 25.91
N THR A 228 30.29 -0.88 26.67
CA THR A 228 30.14 -2.28 26.21
C THR A 228 28.95 -2.36 25.26
N ALA A 229 29.10 -3.03 24.13
CA ALA A 229 27.97 -3.29 23.24
C ALA A 229 26.97 -4.23 23.91
N SER A 230 25.68 -3.95 23.79
CA SER A 230 24.61 -4.72 24.41
C SER A 230 23.48 -4.93 23.41
N LEU A 231 23.35 -6.16 22.90
CA LEU A 231 22.37 -6.54 21.89
C LEU A 231 21.28 -7.41 22.51
N TYR A 232 20.03 -6.96 22.44
CA TYR A 232 18.85 -7.79 22.61
C TYR A 232 18.35 -8.21 21.23
N ALA A 233 18.36 -9.51 20.93
CA ALA A 233 17.90 -10.04 19.65
C ALA A 233 16.92 -11.19 19.88
N GLU A 234 15.67 -11.05 19.42
CA GLU A 234 14.59 -12.02 19.60
C GLU A 234 13.52 -11.91 18.49
N GLY A 235 12.85 -13.02 18.17
CA GLY A 235 11.71 -13.05 17.24
C GLY A 235 12.06 -12.76 15.77
N ASN A 236 13.33 -12.56 15.43
CA ASN A 236 13.74 -12.39 14.03
C ASN A 236 13.55 -13.71 13.27
N PHE A 237 13.05 -13.62 12.05
CA PHE A 237 12.81 -14.78 11.19
C PHE A 237 13.78 -14.79 10.03
N VAL A 238 14.48 -15.91 9.82
CA VAL A 238 15.42 -16.10 8.72
C VAL A 238 14.95 -17.22 7.80
N VAL A 239 14.55 -16.87 6.57
CA VAL A 239 14.01 -17.82 5.59
C VAL A 239 14.99 -18.95 5.32
N GLY A 240 14.56 -20.19 5.60
CA GLY A 240 15.35 -21.40 5.37
C GLY A 240 16.26 -21.82 6.52
N TYR A 241 16.23 -21.11 7.66
CA TYR A 241 17.07 -21.38 8.83
C TYR A 241 16.24 -21.47 10.12
N PRO A 242 15.42 -22.54 10.28
CA PRO A 242 14.45 -22.64 11.37
C PRO A 242 15.08 -22.60 12.77
N ALA A 243 16.29 -23.18 12.95
CA ALA A 243 16.99 -23.13 14.24
C ALA A 243 17.37 -21.69 14.64
N VAL A 244 17.77 -20.86 13.66
CA VAL A 244 18.08 -19.44 13.89
C VAL A 244 16.79 -18.64 14.11
N SER A 245 15.71 -18.96 13.41
CA SER A 245 14.41 -18.30 13.65
C SER A 245 13.82 -18.64 15.02
N GLU A 246 14.03 -19.86 15.52
CA GLU A 246 13.58 -20.30 16.84
C GLU A 246 14.43 -19.69 17.97
N ASP A 247 15.76 -19.67 17.80
CA ASP A 247 16.69 -18.98 18.70
C ASP A 247 17.72 -18.20 17.89
N ASN A 248 17.56 -16.87 17.88
CA ASN A 248 18.44 -15.97 17.11
C ASN A 248 19.91 -16.08 17.54
N TRP A 249 20.20 -16.48 18.77
CA TRP A 249 21.56 -16.65 19.29
C TRP A 249 22.17 -18.01 18.91
N ALA A 250 21.37 -18.97 18.43
CA ALA A 250 21.80 -20.27 17.95
C ALA A 250 22.35 -20.22 16.50
N GLY A 251 23.30 -19.30 16.26
CA GLY A 251 24.01 -19.15 14.97
C GLY A 251 23.57 -17.97 14.11
N GLY A 252 22.57 -17.19 14.53
CA GLY A 252 22.20 -15.95 13.84
C GLY A 252 23.06 -14.74 14.19
N ILE A 253 23.75 -14.77 15.35
CA ILE A 253 24.64 -13.69 15.80
C ILE A 253 26.09 -14.13 15.61
N ASP A 254 26.79 -13.46 14.68
CA ASP A 254 28.23 -13.61 14.47
C ASP A 254 29.01 -12.59 15.30
N TYR A 255 30.27 -12.88 15.60
CA TYR A 255 31.11 -12.05 16.46
C TYR A 255 32.43 -11.68 15.80
N TYR A 256 32.87 -10.44 15.99
CA TYR A 256 34.22 -10.00 15.65
C TYR A 256 34.74 -8.96 16.66
N ASN A 257 36.02 -8.60 16.52
CA ASN A 257 36.70 -7.63 17.37
C ASN A 257 36.59 -7.89 18.89
N GLY A 258 36.41 -9.15 19.30
CA GLY A 258 36.35 -9.56 20.70
C GLY A 258 34.94 -9.75 21.26
N ALA A 259 33.89 -9.54 20.45
CA ALA A 259 32.51 -9.81 20.87
C ALA A 259 32.30 -11.29 21.21
N ASN A 260 31.35 -11.53 22.10
CA ASN A 260 30.90 -12.85 22.52
C ASN A 260 29.53 -12.74 23.19
N GLU A 261 28.79 -13.85 23.20
CA GLU A 261 27.45 -13.91 23.78
C GLU A 261 27.42 -13.55 25.27
N GLN A 262 28.35 -14.08 26.06
CA GLN A 262 28.35 -13.96 27.53
C GLN A 262 28.37 -12.50 28.00
N GLU A 263 29.13 -11.65 27.32
CA GLU A 263 29.31 -10.25 27.69
C GLU A 263 28.33 -9.31 26.98
N HIS A 264 27.87 -9.66 25.78
CA HIS A 264 27.18 -8.71 24.90
C HIS A 264 25.70 -9.05 24.63
N ARG A 265 25.22 -10.22 25.05
CA ARG A 265 23.79 -10.57 25.00
C ARG A 265 23.04 -9.85 26.11
N ALA A 266 22.05 -9.04 25.73
CA ALA A 266 21.02 -8.59 26.65
C ALA A 266 19.90 -9.64 26.72
N HIS A 267 19.41 -9.93 27.93
CA HIS A 267 18.33 -10.89 28.18
C HIS A 267 16.94 -10.24 28.30
N SER A 268 16.87 -8.92 28.16
CA SER A 268 15.64 -8.14 28.13
C SER A 268 15.80 -6.98 27.16
N PRO A 269 14.73 -6.51 26.51
CA PRO A 269 14.81 -5.36 25.64
C PRO A 269 15.26 -4.12 26.41
N HIS A 270 16.07 -3.29 25.75
CA HIS A 270 16.41 -1.95 26.21
C HIS A 270 15.19 -1.04 26.15
N ASP A 271 15.17 -0.02 27.00
CA ASP A 271 14.03 0.89 27.18
C ASP A 271 13.84 1.80 25.95
N PHE A 272 12.71 1.59 25.26
CA PHE A 272 12.22 2.38 24.14
C PHE A 272 10.69 2.51 24.24
N PRO A 273 10.09 3.57 23.68
CA PRO A 273 8.65 3.66 23.54
C PRO A 273 8.09 2.43 22.81
N ALA A 274 7.02 1.84 23.33
CA ALA A 274 6.35 0.72 22.68
C ALA A 274 5.80 1.13 21.32
N LEU A 275 5.90 0.24 20.34
CA LEU A 275 5.27 0.43 19.03
C LEU A 275 3.75 0.20 19.17
N PRO A 276 2.90 1.00 18.49
CA PRO A 276 1.44 0.82 18.53
C PRO A 276 0.96 -0.55 18.00
N SER A 277 1.74 -1.19 17.13
CA SER A 277 1.37 -2.42 16.41
C SER A 277 2.58 -3.34 16.20
N GLU A 278 3.21 -3.80 17.28
CA GLU A 278 4.27 -4.82 17.17
C GLU A 278 3.65 -6.18 16.84
N THR A 279 4.10 -6.77 15.73
CA THR A 279 3.68 -8.11 15.27
C THR A 279 4.90 -9.04 15.19
N SER A 280 4.69 -10.33 14.93
CA SER A 280 5.81 -11.22 14.56
C SER A 280 6.47 -10.76 13.25
N ALA A 281 7.69 -11.25 12.98
CA ALA A 281 8.39 -10.98 11.72
C ALA A 281 7.62 -11.45 10.48
N GLU A 282 6.94 -12.59 10.59
CA GLU A 282 6.16 -13.19 9.49
C GLU A 282 4.87 -12.40 9.22
N GLU A 283 4.21 -11.89 10.26
CA GLU A 283 3.05 -11.00 10.13
C GLU A 283 3.43 -9.61 9.61
N ALA A 284 4.60 -9.10 10.02
CA ALA A 284 5.10 -7.80 9.55
C ALA A 284 5.47 -7.84 8.07
N TYR A 285 6.00 -8.97 7.57
CA TYR A 285 6.46 -9.11 6.19
C TYR A 285 5.44 -8.64 5.11
N PRO A 286 4.22 -9.19 5.03
CA PRO A 286 3.26 -8.75 4.02
C PRO A 286 2.83 -7.29 4.19
N VAL A 287 2.76 -6.79 5.42
CA VAL A 287 2.38 -5.40 5.72
C VAL A 287 3.48 -4.42 5.30
N VAL A 288 4.75 -4.72 5.60
CA VAL A 288 5.89 -3.93 5.12
C VAL A 288 5.95 -3.92 3.60
N LEU A 289 5.75 -5.06 2.93
CA LEU A 289 5.70 -5.11 1.47
C LEU A 289 4.53 -4.30 0.90
N ALA A 290 3.41 -4.19 1.60
CA ALA A 290 2.27 -3.39 1.17
C ALA A 290 2.50 -1.88 1.37
N HIS A 291 3.08 -1.49 2.51
CA HIS A 291 3.08 -0.09 2.97
C HIS A 291 4.43 0.62 2.89
N ALA A 292 5.57 -0.07 2.78
CA ALA A 292 6.86 0.62 2.80
C ALA A 292 7.14 1.48 1.55
N GLY A 293 7.85 2.58 1.74
CA GLY A 293 8.21 3.56 0.72
C GLY A 293 7.10 4.57 0.45
N ALA A 294 7.20 5.30 -0.66
CA ALA A 294 6.12 6.12 -1.20
C ALA A 294 4.99 5.21 -1.70
N SER A 295 4.24 4.61 -0.76
CA SER A 295 3.33 3.50 -1.02
C SER A 295 1.93 3.93 -1.45
N LEU A 296 1.56 5.19 -1.19
CA LEU A 296 0.32 5.79 -1.70
C LEU A 296 0.26 5.66 -3.22
N GLU A 297 1.37 5.99 -3.90
CA GLU A 297 1.55 5.76 -5.33
C GLU A 297 2.97 5.27 -5.54
N ARG A 298 3.17 4.01 -5.94
CA ARG A 298 4.53 3.47 -6.20
C ARG A 298 4.91 3.63 -7.67
N ASP A 299 6.11 4.13 -7.91
CA ASP A 299 6.67 4.16 -9.27
C ASP A 299 7.04 2.74 -9.75
N SER A 300 7.55 2.63 -10.98
CA SER A 300 7.93 1.34 -11.56
C SER A 300 9.09 0.66 -10.83
N VAL A 301 9.95 1.42 -10.16
CA VAL A 301 11.12 0.90 -9.43
C VAL A 301 10.66 0.28 -8.12
N ASP A 302 9.90 0.99 -7.30
CA ASP A 302 9.41 0.47 -6.01
C ASP A 302 8.51 -0.76 -6.20
N ARG A 303 7.63 -0.74 -7.22
CA ARG A 303 6.80 -1.90 -7.57
C ARG A 303 7.65 -3.10 -7.95
N ARG A 304 8.72 -2.90 -8.73
CA ARG A 304 9.65 -3.97 -9.10
C ARG A 304 10.34 -4.54 -7.87
N ILE A 305 10.90 -3.70 -7.00
CA ILE A 305 11.61 -4.15 -5.78
C ILE A 305 10.70 -4.95 -4.86
N VAL A 306 9.48 -4.47 -4.59
CA VAL A 306 8.51 -5.21 -3.75
C VAL A 306 8.14 -6.55 -4.37
N SER A 307 7.94 -6.58 -5.69
CA SER A 307 7.68 -7.80 -6.45
C SER A 307 8.85 -8.81 -6.35
N GLU A 308 10.09 -8.32 -6.46
CA GLU A 308 11.31 -9.10 -6.37
C GLU A 308 11.50 -9.70 -4.97
N VAL A 309 11.28 -8.90 -3.92
CA VAL A 309 11.30 -9.35 -2.52
C VAL A 309 10.25 -10.45 -2.30
N LYS A 310 9.02 -10.25 -2.82
CA LYS A 310 7.93 -11.23 -2.73
C LYS A 310 8.28 -12.55 -3.39
N ARG A 311 8.86 -12.50 -4.58
CA ARG A 311 9.24 -13.68 -5.38
C ARG A 311 10.57 -14.31 -4.93
N GLY A 312 11.40 -13.57 -4.21
CA GLY A 312 12.76 -13.99 -3.88
C GLY A 312 13.70 -14.00 -5.10
N THR A 313 13.45 -13.11 -6.06
CA THR A 313 14.20 -13.00 -7.32
C THR A 313 14.82 -11.62 -7.49
N ALA A 314 15.69 -11.44 -8.50
CA ALA A 314 16.10 -10.13 -8.99
C ALA A 314 15.86 -10.08 -10.51
N THR A 315 15.26 -9.01 -11.02
CA THR A 315 14.99 -8.88 -12.47
C THR A 315 16.27 -8.55 -13.23
N PHE A 316 17.14 -7.72 -12.65
CA PHE A 316 18.38 -7.28 -13.26
C PHE A 316 19.58 -7.89 -12.52
N GLY A 317 20.34 -8.73 -13.22
CA GLY A 317 21.51 -9.40 -12.67
C GLY A 317 21.19 -10.22 -11.42
N ASN A 318 21.93 -9.98 -10.34
CA ASN A 318 21.63 -10.54 -9.02
C ASN A 318 20.94 -9.51 -8.10
N GLY A 319 20.57 -8.33 -8.63
CA GLY A 319 19.96 -7.23 -7.91
C GLY A 319 20.93 -6.13 -7.46
N VAL A 320 22.24 -6.40 -7.42
CA VAL A 320 23.24 -5.36 -7.16
C VAL A 320 23.62 -4.72 -8.48
N ILE A 321 23.53 -3.39 -8.57
CA ILE A 321 23.68 -2.61 -9.79
C ILE A 321 24.81 -1.59 -9.64
N ASP A 322 25.41 -1.15 -10.75
CA ASP A 322 26.49 -0.15 -10.74
C ASP A 322 26.00 1.25 -11.18
N SER A 323 24.84 1.32 -11.85
CA SER A 323 24.19 2.57 -12.27
C SER A 323 22.66 2.42 -12.31
N GLN A 324 21.92 3.50 -12.01
CA GLN A 324 20.47 3.53 -12.23
C GLN A 324 20.07 3.26 -13.69
N ALA A 325 20.97 3.51 -14.65
CA ALA A 325 20.71 3.25 -16.06
C ALA A 325 20.51 1.75 -16.38
N GLU A 326 21.05 0.85 -15.56
CA GLU A 326 20.91 -0.60 -15.73
C GLU A 326 19.47 -1.09 -15.49
N VAL A 327 18.68 -0.31 -14.75
CA VAL A 327 17.31 -0.63 -14.35
C VAL A 327 16.28 0.32 -14.95
N GLY A 328 16.66 1.06 -15.99
CA GLY A 328 15.78 1.95 -16.76
C GLY A 328 15.88 3.43 -16.40
N GLY A 329 16.67 3.81 -15.40
CA GLY A 329 16.83 5.20 -14.96
C GLY A 329 15.61 5.76 -14.23
N TYR A 330 15.53 7.09 -14.14
CA TYR A 330 14.42 7.78 -13.47
C TYR A 330 13.10 7.53 -14.21
N PRO A 331 12.07 6.96 -13.55
CA PRO A 331 10.76 6.84 -14.15
C PRO A 331 10.18 8.21 -14.51
N GLU A 332 9.44 8.26 -15.63
CA GLU A 332 8.56 9.38 -15.92
C GLU A 332 7.37 9.32 -14.95
N LEU A 333 7.07 10.46 -14.31
CA LEU A 333 5.99 10.59 -13.34
C LEU A 333 4.95 11.56 -13.89
N PHE A 334 3.68 11.14 -13.91
CA PHE A 334 2.59 11.92 -14.45
C PHE A 334 1.80 12.61 -13.34
N SER A 335 1.53 13.90 -13.55
CA SER A 335 0.68 14.69 -12.65
C SER A 335 -0.79 14.56 -13.06
N LEU A 336 -1.66 14.47 -12.06
CA LEU A 336 -3.09 14.73 -12.23
C LEU A 336 -3.40 16.21 -11.92
N PRO A 337 -4.58 16.73 -12.31
CA PRO A 337 -5.03 18.02 -11.83
C PRO A 337 -5.14 18.01 -10.30
N ALA A 338 -4.55 18.99 -9.63
CA ALA A 338 -4.78 19.21 -8.21
C ALA A 338 -6.24 19.62 -7.96
N PRO A 339 -6.82 19.22 -6.82
CA PRO A 339 -8.06 19.82 -6.32
C PRO A 339 -7.93 21.34 -6.20
N VAL A 340 -9.05 22.05 -6.29
CA VAL A 340 -9.05 23.50 -6.05
C VAL A 340 -8.85 23.75 -4.56
N ASP A 341 -7.92 24.64 -4.25
CA ASP A 341 -7.58 25.20 -2.93
C ASP A 341 -7.49 26.73 -3.14
N SER A 342 -8.57 27.42 -2.82
CA SER A 342 -8.81 28.82 -3.19
C SER A 342 -7.99 29.80 -2.36
N ASP A 343 -7.74 29.48 -1.09
CA ASP A 343 -6.99 30.32 -0.16
C ASP A 343 -5.52 29.86 0.05
N GLN A 344 -5.14 28.75 -0.59
CA GLN A 344 -3.79 28.18 -0.64
C GLN A 344 -3.29 27.75 0.73
N ASP A 345 -4.18 27.17 1.52
CA ASP A 345 -3.88 26.79 2.89
C ASP A 345 -3.32 25.36 3.02
N GLY A 346 -3.44 24.57 1.95
CA GLY A 346 -3.03 23.18 1.84
C GLY A 346 -4.18 22.16 1.98
N MET A 347 -5.42 22.62 2.09
CA MET A 347 -6.64 21.82 2.15
C MET A 347 -7.56 22.19 0.96
N PRO A 348 -8.15 21.22 0.23
CA PRO A 348 -9.05 21.54 -0.87
C PRO A 348 -10.40 22.11 -0.42
N ASP A 349 -10.96 23.06 -1.18
CA ASP A 349 -12.26 23.72 -0.90
C ASP A 349 -13.38 22.71 -0.59
N ALA A 350 -13.42 21.62 -1.36
CA ALA A 350 -14.43 20.58 -1.25
C ALA A 350 -14.27 19.74 0.03
N TRP A 351 -13.04 19.60 0.53
CA TRP A 351 -12.75 18.96 1.80
C TRP A 351 -13.12 19.88 2.96
N GLU A 352 -12.71 21.13 2.89
CA GLU A 352 -13.00 22.16 3.92
C GLU A 352 -14.49 22.36 4.12
N THR A 353 -15.24 22.59 3.03
CA THR A 353 -16.70 22.76 3.06
C THR A 353 -17.39 21.57 3.72
N ARG A 354 -16.88 20.35 3.49
CA ARG A 354 -17.45 19.11 4.07
C ARG A 354 -17.20 19.02 5.57
N HIS A 355 -16.08 19.55 6.04
CA HIS A 355 -15.69 19.55 7.45
C HIS A 355 -16.14 20.82 8.19
N GLY A 356 -16.86 21.73 7.52
CA GLY A 356 -17.39 22.95 8.11
C GLY A 356 -16.35 24.05 8.30
N LEU A 357 -15.28 24.04 7.50
CA LEU A 357 -14.28 25.09 7.37
C LEU A 357 -14.67 26.07 6.24
N ASP A 358 -13.97 27.19 6.14
CA ASP A 358 -14.24 28.27 5.19
C ASP A 358 -13.16 28.30 4.08
N PRO A 359 -13.48 27.85 2.84
CA PRO A 359 -12.50 27.73 1.74
C PRO A 359 -11.82 29.03 1.29
N ASP A 360 -12.24 30.18 1.82
CA ASP A 360 -11.65 31.48 1.55
C ASP A 360 -10.84 32.01 2.77
N TYR A 361 -10.56 31.19 3.79
CA TYR A 361 -9.95 31.60 5.07
C TYR A 361 -8.79 30.70 5.57
N ALA A 362 -7.61 30.90 4.98
CA ALA A 362 -6.41 30.08 5.17
C ALA A 362 -5.84 29.95 6.60
N GLU A 363 -6.36 30.70 7.56
CA GLU A 363 -5.94 30.61 8.96
C GLU A 363 -6.70 29.54 9.74
N ASP A 364 -7.84 29.06 9.25
CA ASP A 364 -8.55 27.96 9.93
C ASP A 364 -7.83 26.61 9.81
N ARG A 365 -6.87 26.45 8.87
CA ARG A 365 -5.90 25.34 8.87
C ARG A 365 -5.21 25.12 10.21
N ASN A 366 -4.95 26.22 10.94
CA ASN A 366 -4.27 26.22 12.24
C ASN A 366 -5.25 25.94 13.40
N GLY A 367 -6.56 25.96 13.15
CA GLY A 367 -7.59 25.56 14.10
C GLY A 367 -7.47 24.07 14.45
N THR A 368 -8.01 23.67 15.59
CA THR A 368 -8.00 22.27 16.06
C THR A 368 -9.40 21.71 16.27
N ASN A 369 -10.41 22.40 15.74
CA ASN A 369 -11.83 22.08 15.95
C ASN A 369 -12.23 20.72 15.35
N LEU A 370 -11.54 20.24 14.31
CA LEU A 370 -11.85 18.94 13.70
C LEU A 370 -11.32 17.75 14.52
N SER A 371 -10.14 17.89 15.13
CA SER A 371 -9.50 16.77 15.82
C SER A 371 -10.04 16.55 17.24
N GLY A 372 -10.65 17.57 17.86
CA GLY A 372 -10.99 17.55 19.28
C GLY A 372 -9.79 17.37 20.22
N THR A 373 -8.57 17.42 19.66
CA THR A 373 -7.28 17.20 20.30
C THR A 373 -6.31 18.31 19.84
N ASN A 374 -5.00 18.06 19.85
CA ASN A 374 -3.98 19.06 19.52
C ASN A 374 -3.49 19.02 18.06
N TYR A 375 -4.16 18.27 17.17
CA TYR A 375 -3.86 18.31 15.74
C TYR A 375 -4.59 19.47 15.08
N THR A 376 -3.84 20.20 14.25
CA THR A 376 -4.36 21.25 13.36
C THR A 376 -5.30 20.64 12.32
N ASN A 377 -6.22 21.44 11.78
CA ASN A 377 -7.13 21.02 10.72
C ASN A 377 -6.35 20.55 9.48
N LEU A 378 -5.24 21.20 9.16
CA LEU A 378 -4.30 20.74 8.12
C LEU A 378 -3.74 19.34 8.44
N GLU A 379 -3.30 19.08 9.67
CA GLU A 379 -2.82 17.74 10.05
C GLU A 379 -3.93 16.69 9.99
N VAL A 380 -5.18 17.05 10.30
CA VAL A 380 -6.34 16.15 10.12
C VAL A 380 -6.52 15.80 8.64
N TYR A 381 -6.48 16.80 7.76
CA TYR A 381 -6.53 16.59 6.31
C TYR A 381 -5.38 15.68 5.84
N LEU A 382 -4.14 16.04 6.15
CA LEU A 382 -2.94 15.33 5.70
C LEU A 382 -2.87 13.87 6.17
N ASN A 383 -3.39 13.57 7.36
CA ASN A 383 -3.48 12.19 7.86
C ASN A 383 -4.70 11.46 7.29
N GLY A 384 -5.79 12.17 6.97
CA GLY A 384 -6.95 11.61 6.28
C GLY A 384 -6.63 11.13 4.86
N LEU A 385 -5.64 11.74 4.19
CA LEU A 385 -5.14 11.26 2.89
C LEU A 385 -4.50 9.87 2.94
N VAL A 386 -4.04 9.44 4.13
CA VAL A 386 -3.16 8.26 4.29
C VAL A 386 -3.63 7.25 5.34
N GLY A 387 -4.80 7.45 5.96
CA GLY A 387 -5.34 6.57 7.01
C GLY A 387 -5.65 5.14 6.55
N ASP A 388 -6.07 4.28 7.50
CA ASP A 388 -6.32 2.83 7.40
C ASP A 388 -7.15 2.34 6.19
N ASP A 389 -7.75 3.27 5.43
CA ASP A 389 -8.46 3.05 4.17
C ASP A 389 -7.55 3.15 2.92
N GLN A 390 -6.23 2.96 3.06
CA GLN A 390 -5.34 2.87 1.89
C GLN A 390 -5.85 1.78 0.95
N VAL A 391 -6.07 2.15 -0.31
CA VAL A 391 -6.44 1.20 -1.36
C VAL A 391 -5.25 0.26 -1.55
N PRO A 392 -5.35 -1.04 -1.22
CA PRO A 392 -4.22 -1.93 -1.34
C PRO A 392 -3.68 -1.92 -2.77
N SER A 393 -2.35 -1.92 -2.92
CA SER A 393 -1.73 -1.99 -4.25
C SER A 393 -2.01 -3.35 -4.94
N GLU A 394 -2.24 -4.41 -4.15
CA GLU A 394 -2.55 -5.76 -4.59
C GLU A 394 -3.77 -6.33 -3.83
N PRO A 395 -4.50 -7.33 -4.38
CA PRO A 395 -5.63 -7.93 -3.71
C PRO A 395 -5.24 -8.63 -2.40
N VAL A 396 -6.10 -8.51 -1.39
CA VAL A 396 -5.92 -9.17 -0.08
C VAL A 396 -6.89 -10.33 0.12
N ILE A 397 -6.55 -11.29 0.98
CA ILE A 397 -7.43 -12.40 1.38
C ILE A 397 -7.59 -12.32 2.90
N LEU A 398 -8.84 -12.14 3.35
CA LEU A 398 -9.21 -12.04 4.78
C LEU A 398 -10.46 -12.88 5.06
N GLY A 399 -10.81 -13.04 6.34
CA GLY A 399 -12.03 -13.73 6.76
C GLY A 399 -11.97 -15.22 6.41
N TYR A 400 -13.06 -15.80 5.91
CA TYR A 400 -13.11 -17.21 5.54
C TYR A 400 -12.16 -17.63 4.42
N GLY A 401 -11.65 -16.70 3.63
CA GLY A 401 -10.60 -17.00 2.66
C GLY A 401 -9.24 -17.27 3.31
N GLN A 402 -9.01 -16.71 4.50
CA GLN A 402 -7.79 -16.93 5.27
C GLN A 402 -7.65 -18.43 5.58
N ASP A 403 -6.48 -18.98 5.30
CA ASP A 403 -6.13 -20.39 5.45
C ASP A 403 -6.96 -21.38 4.61
N THR A 404 -7.84 -20.90 3.71
CA THR A 404 -8.67 -21.76 2.84
C THR A 404 -8.19 -21.74 1.40
N PHE A 405 -7.83 -20.57 0.89
CA PHE A 405 -7.32 -20.43 -0.48
C PHE A 405 -6.28 -19.32 -0.60
N LYS A 406 -5.46 -19.42 -1.64
CA LYS A 406 -4.46 -18.44 -2.05
C LYS A 406 -4.79 -17.87 -3.42
N LEU A 407 -4.24 -16.68 -3.69
CA LEU A 407 -4.34 -16.05 -5.00
C LEU A 407 -3.48 -16.84 -6.01
N GLY A 408 -4.12 -17.43 -7.01
CA GLY A 408 -3.46 -18.10 -8.12
C GLY A 408 -3.21 -17.14 -9.30
N PRO A 409 -2.99 -17.68 -10.52
CA PRO A 409 -2.70 -16.86 -11.70
C PRO A 409 -3.92 -16.01 -12.12
N VAL A 410 -3.64 -14.88 -12.77
CA VAL A 410 -4.65 -14.12 -13.53
C VAL A 410 -5.08 -14.96 -14.74
N ILE A 411 -6.37 -15.31 -14.80
CA ILE A 411 -6.97 -16.09 -15.90
C ILE A 411 -7.71 -15.22 -16.91
N HIS A 412 -8.13 -14.03 -16.49
CA HIS A 412 -8.65 -12.99 -17.38
C HIS A 412 -8.20 -11.62 -16.91
N GLU A 413 -7.93 -10.72 -17.86
CA GLU A 413 -7.66 -9.33 -17.56
C GLU A 413 -8.14 -8.42 -18.69
N ASP A 414 -8.49 -7.21 -18.32
CA ASP A 414 -8.70 -6.08 -19.22
C ASP A 414 -8.27 -4.81 -18.47
N PRO A 415 -7.20 -4.12 -18.90
CA PRO A 415 -6.82 -2.85 -18.29
C PRO A 415 -7.89 -1.76 -18.41
N LEU A 416 -8.85 -1.93 -19.35
CA LEU A 416 -9.92 -0.97 -19.65
C LEU A 416 -9.39 0.38 -20.12
N ASN A 417 -8.40 0.35 -21.01
CA ASN A 417 -7.72 1.53 -21.55
C ASN A 417 -7.71 1.61 -23.08
N ASP A 418 -8.33 0.64 -23.77
CA ASP A 418 -8.40 0.57 -25.23
C ASP A 418 -9.85 0.32 -25.71
N GLN A 419 -10.34 1.18 -26.60
CA GLN A 419 -11.74 1.18 -27.03
C GLN A 419 -12.09 -0.07 -27.84
N ALA A 420 -11.20 -0.55 -28.71
CA ALA A 420 -11.46 -1.71 -29.56
C ALA A 420 -11.53 -2.99 -28.71
N ARG A 421 -10.60 -3.15 -27.77
CA ARG A 421 -10.62 -4.25 -26.80
C ARG A 421 -11.85 -4.20 -25.91
N PHE A 422 -12.28 -3.00 -25.50
CA PHE A 422 -13.51 -2.82 -24.73
C PHE A 422 -14.73 -3.32 -25.53
N GLU A 423 -14.89 -2.87 -26.78
CA GLU A 423 -16.00 -3.28 -27.66
C GLU A 423 -15.98 -4.78 -28.00
N GLU A 424 -14.80 -5.41 -28.02
CA GLU A 424 -14.66 -6.85 -28.23
C GLU A 424 -15.06 -7.66 -26.98
N ASN A 425 -14.65 -7.20 -25.79
CA ASN A 425 -14.77 -8.00 -24.58
C ASN A 425 -15.99 -7.65 -23.71
N TRP A 426 -16.70 -6.57 -23.98
CA TRP A 426 -17.78 -6.07 -23.12
C TRP A 426 -19.08 -5.78 -23.88
N ILE A 427 -20.21 -6.08 -23.24
CA ILE A 427 -21.56 -5.87 -23.77
C ILE A 427 -22.27 -4.83 -22.92
N VAL A 428 -22.79 -3.77 -23.55
CA VAL A 428 -23.40 -2.63 -22.88
C VAL A 428 -24.92 -2.69 -23.01
N GLN A 429 -25.63 -2.77 -21.87
CA GLN A 429 -27.09 -2.69 -21.80
C GLN A 429 -27.50 -1.42 -21.05
N MET A 430 -28.33 -0.56 -21.65
CA MET A 430 -28.70 0.74 -21.09
C MET A 430 -30.22 0.93 -21.10
N HIS A 431 -30.78 1.38 -19.98
CA HIS A 431 -32.22 1.65 -19.86
C HIS A 431 -32.66 2.77 -20.78
N ASP A 432 -33.79 2.62 -21.48
CA ASP A 432 -34.34 3.65 -22.35
C ASP A 432 -34.43 5.03 -21.68
N ALA A 433 -33.94 6.03 -22.41
CA ALA A 433 -33.84 7.43 -22.01
C ALA A 433 -34.22 8.34 -23.18
N ASP A 434 -34.44 9.61 -22.88
CA ASP A 434 -34.57 10.66 -23.89
C ASP A 434 -33.28 10.75 -24.73
N PRO A 435 -33.35 10.79 -26.08
CA PRO A 435 -32.18 10.92 -26.94
C PRO A 435 -31.30 12.15 -26.66
N GLU A 436 -31.83 13.21 -26.04
CA GLU A 436 -31.06 14.40 -25.69
C GLU A 436 -30.16 14.20 -24.46
N VAL A 437 -30.35 13.13 -23.69
CA VAL A 437 -29.55 12.82 -22.50
C VAL A 437 -28.27 12.10 -22.89
N GLU A 438 -27.12 12.74 -22.66
CA GLU A 438 -25.82 12.12 -22.91
C GLU A 438 -25.60 10.93 -21.97
N ARG A 439 -25.43 9.74 -22.56
CA ARG A 439 -25.15 8.49 -21.87
C ARG A 439 -24.19 7.64 -22.69
N TYR A 440 -23.24 6.97 -22.03
CA TYR A 440 -22.26 6.13 -22.71
C TYR A 440 -21.53 5.20 -21.74
N ALA A 441 -20.96 4.15 -22.31
CA ALA A 441 -19.88 3.36 -21.73
C ALA A 441 -18.77 3.32 -22.78
N ARG A 442 -17.66 4.02 -22.53
CA ARG A 442 -16.55 4.13 -23.50
C ARG A 442 -15.24 4.43 -22.80
N ILE A 443 -14.14 4.20 -23.49
CA ILE A 443 -12.81 4.58 -23.03
C ILE A 443 -12.61 6.09 -23.24
N GLN A 444 -12.22 6.77 -22.18
CA GLN A 444 -11.78 8.17 -22.18
C GLN A 444 -10.55 8.29 -21.28
N ASP A 445 -9.54 9.04 -21.71
CA ASP A 445 -8.32 9.28 -20.94
C ASP A 445 -7.67 7.99 -20.39
N GLY A 446 -7.72 6.92 -21.22
CA GLY A 446 -7.16 5.61 -20.88
C GLY A 446 -7.93 4.83 -19.80
N ARG A 447 -9.20 5.17 -19.52
CA ARG A 447 -10.04 4.47 -18.53
C ARG A 447 -11.45 4.25 -19.07
N LEU A 448 -12.16 3.24 -18.55
CA LEU A 448 -13.57 3.04 -18.87
C LEU A 448 -14.44 4.02 -18.10
N HIS A 449 -15.18 4.86 -18.81
CA HIS A 449 -16.19 5.76 -18.25
C HIS A 449 -17.58 5.18 -18.49
N ILE A 450 -18.35 4.97 -17.42
CA ILE A 450 -19.75 4.56 -17.47
C ILE A 450 -20.61 5.71 -16.96
N ARG A 451 -21.35 6.36 -17.86
CA ARG A 451 -22.26 7.47 -17.57
C ARG A 451 -23.67 7.09 -18.03
N ASP A 452 -24.55 6.85 -17.06
CA ASP A 452 -25.96 6.61 -17.35
C ASP A 452 -26.87 7.10 -16.18
N PRO A 453 -27.65 8.18 -16.38
CA PRO A 453 -28.57 8.69 -15.36
C PRO A 453 -29.79 7.79 -15.14
N ARG A 454 -30.11 6.89 -16.08
CA ARG A 454 -31.30 6.03 -16.06
C ARG A 454 -30.97 4.60 -15.63
N GLY A 455 -29.77 4.16 -15.99
CA GLY A 455 -29.06 3.02 -15.46
C GLY A 455 -28.61 2.06 -16.55
N SER A 456 -27.37 1.60 -16.41
CA SER A 456 -26.69 0.72 -17.34
C SER A 456 -26.08 -0.50 -16.66
N THR A 457 -25.90 -1.58 -17.40
CA THR A 457 -25.06 -2.71 -17.00
C THR A 457 -24.06 -2.99 -18.11
N VAL A 458 -22.78 -3.00 -17.77
CA VAL A 458 -21.67 -3.28 -18.70
C VAL A 458 -21.11 -4.65 -18.35
N TRP A 459 -21.46 -5.64 -19.16
CA TRP A 459 -21.15 -7.04 -18.92
C TRP A 459 -19.83 -7.46 -19.54
N TYR A 460 -19.01 -8.17 -18.79
CA TYR A 460 -17.89 -8.90 -19.35
C TYR A 460 -18.42 -10.09 -20.14
N SER A 461 -18.07 -10.16 -21.43
CA SER A 461 -18.64 -11.13 -22.37
C SER A 461 -18.19 -12.58 -22.12
N LYS A 462 -17.12 -12.79 -21.35
CA LYS A 462 -16.61 -14.14 -21.04
C LYS A 462 -17.23 -14.65 -19.75
N ARG A 463 -17.77 -15.87 -19.85
CA ARG A 463 -18.33 -16.59 -18.71
C ARG A 463 -17.20 -17.04 -17.78
N LEU A 464 -17.35 -16.76 -16.50
CA LEU A 464 -16.43 -17.15 -15.44
C LEU A 464 -16.96 -18.44 -14.80
N SER A 465 -16.06 -19.35 -14.47
CA SER A 465 -16.41 -20.64 -13.86
C SER A 465 -15.35 -21.07 -12.86
N GLY A 466 -15.80 -21.68 -11.76
CA GLY A 466 -14.95 -22.19 -10.69
C GLY A 466 -14.56 -21.13 -9.67
N SER A 467 -13.58 -21.49 -8.85
CA SER A 467 -13.11 -20.68 -7.74
C SER A 467 -12.29 -19.48 -8.21
N VAL A 468 -12.86 -18.27 -8.13
CA VAL A 468 -12.23 -17.06 -8.65
C VAL A 468 -12.35 -15.87 -7.70
N MET A 469 -11.39 -14.96 -7.84
CA MET A 469 -11.47 -13.60 -7.31
C MET A 469 -11.49 -12.62 -8.48
N ILE A 470 -12.50 -11.75 -8.52
CA ILE A 470 -12.61 -10.66 -9.49
C ILE A 470 -12.16 -9.38 -8.79
N THR A 471 -11.29 -8.60 -9.44
CA THR A 471 -10.84 -7.31 -8.91
C THR A 471 -10.92 -6.22 -9.97
N TYR A 472 -11.20 -4.99 -9.55
CA TYR A 472 -11.09 -3.80 -10.38
C TYR A 472 -10.93 -2.56 -9.52
N ARG A 473 -10.41 -1.50 -10.12
CA ARG A 473 -10.30 -0.18 -9.50
C ARG A 473 -11.38 0.73 -10.06
N ALA A 474 -12.04 1.49 -9.19
CA ALA A 474 -13.08 2.42 -9.59
C ALA A 474 -12.98 3.73 -8.82
N THR A 475 -13.22 4.85 -9.50
CA THR A 475 -13.44 6.17 -8.90
C THR A 475 -14.86 6.61 -9.23
N VAL A 476 -15.53 7.25 -8.27
CA VAL A 476 -16.85 7.87 -8.49
C VAL A 476 -16.68 9.39 -8.34
N PRO A 477 -16.55 10.14 -9.44
CA PRO A 477 -16.22 11.57 -9.38
C PRO A 477 -17.36 12.42 -8.78
N SER A 478 -17.01 13.46 -8.00
CA SER A 478 -17.98 14.43 -7.46
C SER A 478 -18.28 15.60 -8.40
N ALA A 479 -17.36 15.93 -9.32
CA ALA A 479 -17.47 17.08 -10.21
C ALA A 479 -17.14 16.71 -11.66
N MET A 480 -17.86 17.30 -12.61
CA MET A 480 -17.57 17.23 -14.05
C MET A 480 -17.60 18.63 -14.66
N ASN A 481 -16.62 18.93 -15.54
CA ASN A 481 -16.55 20.13 -16.38
C ASN A 481 -17.63 20.12 -17.50
N THR A 482 -18.89 19.85 -17.18
CA THR A 482 -19.97 19.73 -18.18
C THR A 482 -21.27 20.44 -17.80
N GLY A 483 -21.34 21.12 -16.64
CA GLY A 483 -22.52 21.92 -16.26
C GLY A 483 -23.76 21.13 -15.85
N GLU A 484 -23.67 19.80 -15.72
CA GLU A 484 -24.75 18.93 -15.20
C GLU A 484 -24.34 18.30 -13.87
N SER A 485 -25.27 18.26 -12.90
CA SER A 485 -25.04 17.69 -11.57
C SER A 485 -25.19 16.16 -11.58
N PHE A 486 -24.10 15.42 -11.76
CA PHE A 486 -24.04 14.02 -11.31
C PHE A 486 -23.79 13.99 -9.80
N VAL A 487 -24.40 13.02 -9.10
CA VAL A 487 -24.25 12.87 -7.65
C VAL A 487 -23.59 11.53 -7.40
N VAL A 488 -22.51 11.52 -6.61
CA VAL A 488 -21.96 10.28 -6.07
C VAL A 488 -23.06 9.56 -5.30
N ARG A 489 -23.53 8.44 -5.85
CA ARG A 489 -24.71 7.74 -5.33
C ARG A 489 -24.41 6.30 -5.00
N ASP A 490 -23.87 5.55 -5.94
CA ASP A 490 -23.54 4.15 -5.74
C ASP A 490 -22.48 3.65 -6.71
N LEU A 491 -21.86 2.53 -6.33
CA LEU A 491 -21.00 1.67 -7.13
C LEU A 491 -21.56 0.26 -6.97
N ASN A 492 -22.13 -0.28 -8.05
CA ASN A 492 -22.83 -1.55 -8.03
C ASN A 492 -22.23 -2.54 -9.03
N ASN A 493 -22.39 -3.81 -8.75
CA ASN A 493 -21.86 -4.87 -9.59
C ASN A 493 -22.63 -6.18 -9.39
N PHE A 494 -22.64 -6.97 -10.45
CA PHE A 494 -23.09 -8.36 -10.44
C PHE A 494 -21.89 -9.28 -10.65
N TRP A 495 -21.88 -10.44 -9.98
CA TRP A 495 -20.93 -11.51 -10.28
C TRP A 495 -21.58 -12.89 -10.16
N MET A 496 -20.99 -13.87 -10.85
CA MET A 496 -21.58 -15.19 -11.09
C MET A 496 -23.03 -15.08 -11.57
N ALA A 497 -23.28 -14.11 -12.44
CA ALA A 497 -24.60 -13.76 -12.92
C ALA A 497 -25.00 -14.62 -14.12
N SER A 498 -26.22 -15.13 -14.15
CA SER A 498 -26.74 -15.86 -15.31
C SER A 498 -28.23 -15.60 -15.48
N SER A 499 -28.74 -15.83 -16.69
CA SER A 499 -30.19 -15.84 -16.93
C SER A 499 -30.86 -16.88 -16.02
N ALA A 500 -32.14 -16.63 -15.70
CA ALA A 500 -32.96 -17.62 -15.00
C ALA A 500 -33.41 -18.78 -15.90
N THR A 501 -33.36 -18.59 -17.22
CA THR A 501 -33.98 -19.49 -18.20
C THR A 501 -32.94 -20.20 -19.07
N GLU A 502 -32.16 -19.47 -19.89
CA GLU A 502 -31.16 -20.08 -20.78
C GLU A 502 -29.79 -19.39 -20.77
N ILE A 503 -28.73 -20.15 -21.08
CA ILE A 503 -27.37 -19.64 -21.19
C ILE A 503 -27.29 -18.68 -22.40
N GLY A 504 -26.93 -17.42 -22.16
CA GLY A 504 -26.75 -16.39 -23.20
C GLY A 504 -27.86 -15.34 -23.27
N GLU A 505 -29.06 -15.64 -22.75
CA GLU A 505 -30.17 -14.68 -22.69
C GLU A 505 -29.87 -13.46 -21.81
N LEU A 506 -28.85 -13.52 -20.95
CA LEU A 506 -28.44 -12.36 -20.14
C LEU A 506 -28.14 -11.12 -21.01
N PHE A 507 -27.74 -11.34 -22.26
CA PHE A 507 -27.43 -10.30 -23.24
C PHE A 507 -28.60 -9.94 -24.16
N ASP A 508 -29.79 -10.49 -23.93
CA ASP A 508 -31.00 -10.09 -24.66
C ASP A 508 -31.58 -8.79 -24.07
N ASP A 509 -31.47 -7.70 -24.84
CA ASP A 509 -31.95 -6.38 -24.43
C ASP A 509 -33.47 -6.31 -24.24
N ALA A 510 -34.24 -7.21 -24.85
CA ALA A 510 -35.69 -7.30 -24.61
C ALA A 510 -36.00 -7.88 -23.22
N LEU A 511 -35.10 -8.71 -22.68
CA LEU A 511 -35.25 -9.33 -21.36
C LEU A 511 -34.54 -8.53 -20.26
N TYR A 512 -33.39 -7.93 -20.58
CA TYR A 512 -32.48 -7.25 -19.66
C TYR A 512 -32.14 -5.87 -20.18
N THR A 513 -33.11 -4.98 -20.04
CA THR A 513 -33.14 -3.66 -20.68
C THR A 513 -32.17 -2.62 -20.12
N GLY A 514 -31.22 -2.96 -19.24
CA GLY A 514 -30.47 -1.97 -18.45
C GLY A 514 -31.27 -1.35 -17.29
N GLN A 515 -32.59 -1.51 -17.22
CA GLN A 515 -33.38 -1.11 -16.05
C GLN A 515 -33.07 -2.01 -14.85
N PHE A 516 -32.82 -1.46 -13.65
CA PHE A 516 -32.43 -2.30 -12.51
C PHE A 516 -33.45 -3.39 -12.15
N SER A 517 -34.75 -3.11 -12.32
CA SER A 517 -35.82 -4.07 -12.06
C SER A 517 -35.85 -5.24 -13.05
N SER A 518 -35.37 -5.09 -14.28
CA SER A 518 -35.34 -6.20 -15.26
C SER A 518 -34.39 -7.32 -14.83
N TYR A 519 -33.36 -6.99 -14.05
CA TYR A 519 -32.40 -7.94 -13.50
C TYR A 519 -32.87 -8.68 -12.24
N ARG A 520 -34.03 -8.37 -11.65
CA ARG A 520 -34.52 -9.07 -10.43
C ARG A 520 -34.65 -10.58 -10.59
N LYS A 521 -34.75 -11.06 -11.83
CA LYS A 521 -34.91 -12.47 -12.18
C LYS A 521 -33.60 -13.21 -12.48
N ILE A 522 -32.43 -12.57 -12.50
CA ILE A 522 -31.17 -13.29 -12.76
C ILE A 522 -30.86 -14.28 -11.62
N ASN A 523 -29.95 -15.21 -11.87
CA ASN A 523 -29.19 -15.87 -10.80
C ASN A 523 -27.89 -15.10 -10.61
N GLY A 524 -27.33 -15.07 -9.39
CA GLY A 524 -26.03 -14.47 -9.12
C GLY A 524 -25.96 -13.73 -7.81
N TYR A 525 -24.89 -12.96 -7.68
CA TYR A 525 -24.66 -12.06 -6.56
C TYR A 525 -24.71 -10.62 -7.03
N TYR A 526 -25.03 -9.75 -6.08
CA TYR A 526 -25.02 -8.32 -6.26
C TYR A 526 -24.36 -7.67 -5.05
N ALA A 527 -23.46 -6.73 -5.29
CA ALA A 527 -22.98 -5.83 -4.26
C ALA A 527 -23.22 -4.38 -4.67
N SER A 528 -23.36 -3.54 -3.65
CA SER A 528 -23.55 -2.11 -3.76
C SER A 528 -22.80 -1.41 -2.64
N THR A 529 -21.98 -0.42 -2.98
CA THR A 529 -21.50 0.59 -2.04
C THR A 529 -22.29 1.87 -2.26
N GLY A 530 -22.86 2.45 -1.20
CA GLY A 530 -23.55 3.74 -1.28
C GLY A 530 -22.57 4.90 -1.19
N GLY A 531 -22.96 6.07 -1.70
CA GLY A 531 -22.22 7.32 -1.53
C GLY A 531 -23.16 8.53 -1.56
N GLY A 532 -22.64 9.68 -1.11
CA GLY A 532 -23.41 10.93 -1.04
C GLY A 532 -24.69 10.77 -0.22
N ARG A 533 -25.86 10.98 -0.84
CA ARG A 533 -27.17 10.84 -0.16
C ARG A 533 -27.62 9.39 0.04
N ASN A 534 -26.99 8.44 -0.66
CA ASN A 534 -27.30 7.03 -0.50
C ASN A 534 -26.37 6.42 0.55
N THR A 535 -26.90 6.22 1.75
CA THR A 535 -26.14 5.70 2.88
C THR A 535 -26.26 4.17 3.00
N THR A 536 -26.56 3.44 1.91
CA THR A 536 -26.75 1.98 1.97
C THR A 536 -25.62 1.23 1.27
N THR A 537 -25.08 0.21 1.93
CA THR A 537 -24.01 -0.65 1.42
C THR A 537 -24.39 -2.09 1.68
N ARG A 538 -24.54 -2.90 0.63
CA ARG A 538 -25.27 -4.18 0.70
C ARG A 538 -24.72 -5.26 -0.21
N MET A 539 -24.86 -6.51 0.20
CA MET A 539 -24.71 -7.70 -0.65
C MET A 539 -26.04 -8.45 -0.72
N ARG A 540 -26.36 -9.04 -1.87
CA ARG A 540 -27.58 -9.84 -2.06
C ARG A 540 -27.31 -11.07 -2.91
N ARG A 541 -28.09 -12.12 -2.66
CA ARG A 541 -28.25 -13.27 -3.57
C ARG A 541 -29.50 -13.07 -4.41
N TYR A 542 -29.39 -13.38 -5.70
CA TYR A 542 -30.50 -13.38 -6.66
C TYR A 542 -30.94 -14.82 -6.96
N PRO A 543 -32.15 -15.11 -7.46
CA PRO A 543 -33.16 -14.16 -7.91
C PRO A 543 -33.88 -13.47 -6.75
N ARG A 544 -34.38 -12.27 -7.04
CA ARG A 544 -35.29 -11.50 -6.18
C ARG A 544 -36.74 -11.60 -6.61
N SER A 545 -36.99 -12.08 -7.83
CA SER A 545 -38.32 -12.40 -8.34
C SER A 545 -38.27 -13.60 -9.28
N MET A 546 -39.26 -14.47 -9.21
CA MET A 546 -39.48 -15.56 -10.17
C MET A 546 -40.87 -15.40 -10.79
N ALA A 547 -40.96 -15.51 -12.12
CA ALA A 547 -42.22 -15.31 -12.87
C ALA A 547 -42.96 -14.00 -12.51
N GLY A 548 -42.21 -12.93 -12.22
CA GLY A 548 -42.76 -11.62 -11.83
C GLY A 548 -43.20 -11.49 -10.36
N VAL A 549 -43.12 -12.57 -9.58
CA VAL A 549 -43.47 -12.57 -8.15
C VAL A 549 -42.20 -12.43 -7.31
N PRO A 550 -42.14 -11.52 -6.31
CA PRO A 550 -41.01 -11.45 -5.40
C PRO A 550 -40.75 -12.77 -4.69
N VAL A 551 -39.48 -13.14 -4.55
CA VAL A 551 -39.08 -14.35 -3.84
C VAL A 551 -38.15 -14.00 -2.69
N GLU A 552 -38.22 -14.82 -1.65
CA GLU A 552 -37.36 -14.70 -0.49
C GLU A 552 -35.90 -14.95 -0.88
N HIS A 553 -35.00 -14.08 -0.44
CA HIS A 553 -33.57 -14.15 -0.79
C HIS A 553 -32.67 -13.60 0.32
N PRO A 554 -31.43 -14.11 0.43
CA PRO A 554 -30.42 -13.54 1.33
C PRO A 554 -30.06 -12.09 1.02
N ALA A 555 -29.97 -11.28 2.07
CA ALA A 555 -29.48 -9.91 2.00
C ALA A 555 -28.63 -9.56 3.23
N TRP A 556 -27.47 -8.97 2.98
CA TRP A 556 -26.58 -8.45 4.01
C TRP A 556 -26.60 -6.93 3.97
N THR A 557 -26.98 -6.32 5.10
CA THR A 557 -27.20 -4.88 5.24
C THR A 557 -26.54 -4.31 6.51
N ALA A 558 -25.61 -5.06 7.11
CA ALA A 558 -25.01 -4.71 8.40
C ALA A 558 -24.23 -3.39 8.40
N HIS A 559 -23.89 -2.88 7.22
CA HIS A 559 -23.15 -1.63 7.04
C HIS A 559 -23.99 -0.48 6.48
N ASP A 560 -25.31 -0.64 6.37
CA ASP A 560 -26.20 0.48 6.08
C ASP A 560 -26.00 1.58 7.13
N LYS A 561 -25.85 2.83 6.65
CA LYS A 561 -25.66 4.08 7.39
C LYS A 561 -24.34 4.21 8.16
N LYS A 562 -23.35 3.35 7.88
CA LYS A 562 -22.01 3.49 8.43
C LYS A 562 -21.12 4.23 7.44
N GLU A 563 -20.55 5.35 7.87
CA GLU A 563 -19.76 6.26 7.04
C GLU A 563 -18.52 5.56 6.45
N ASP A 564 -17.78 4.79 7.25
CA ASP A 564 -16.59 4.01 6.85
C ASP A 564 -16.86 2.87 5.83
N TYR A 565 -18.07 2.78 5.31
CA TYR A 565 -18.50 1.80 4.30
C TYR A 565 -19.17 2.47 3.11
N LEU A 566 -19.09 3.80 3.03
CA LEU A 566 -19.59 4.59 1.91
C LEU A 566 -18.45 4.97 0.96
N ILE A 567 -18.82 5.31 -0.26
CA ILE A 567 -17.93 5.84 -1.28
C ILE A 567 -17.52 7.24 -0.86
N GLU A 568 -16.20 7.42 -0.75
CA GLU A 568 -15.59 8.73 -0.78
C GLU A 568 -15.48 9.18 -2.24
N PRO A 569 -16.15 10.29 -2.63
CA PRO A 569 -16.03 10.83 -3.97
C PRO A 569 -14.58 11.11 -4.37
N ASP A 570 -14.28 10.97 -5.66
CA ASP A 570 -12.96 11.27 -6.26
C ASP A 570 -11.79 10.42 -5.77
N ARG A 571 -12.00 9.59 -4.75
CA ARG A 571 -11.03 8.59 -4.30
C ARG A 571 -11.16 7.32 -5.12
N GLU A 572 -10.02 6.72 -5.47
CA GLU A 572 -10.03 5.40 -6.07
C GLU A 572 -10.38 4.33 -5.04
N ILE A 573 -11.04 3.28 -5.50
CA ILE A 573 -11.48 2.15 -4.70
C ILE A 573 -11.04 0.85 -5.35
N LEU A 574 -10.43 -0.07 -4.60
CA LEU A 574 -10.20 -1.45 -5.03
C LEU A 574 -11.37 -2.33 -4.57
N ILE A 575 -12.12 -2.84 -5.55
CA ILE A 575 -13.17 -3.82 -5.30
C ILE A 575 -12.62 -5.22 -5.51
N GLN A 576 -12.95 -6.14 -4.60
CA GLN A 576 -12.66 -7.57 -4.76
C GLN A 576 -13.92 -8.40 -4.48
N LEU A 577 -14.17 -9.39 -5.32
CA LEU A 577 -15.34 -10.26 -5.24
C LEU A 577 -14.87 -11.70 -5.32
N VAL A 578 -15.24 -12.51 -4.33
CA VAL A 578 -14.86 -13.91 -4.26
C VAL A 578 -16.08 -14.79 -4.49
N ALA A 579 -15.90 -15.81 -5.31
CA ALA A 579 -16.72 -17.02 -5.30
C ALA A 579 -15.76 -18.22 -5.28
N TYR A 580 -15.75 -18.96 -4.18
CA TYR A 580 -14.88 -20.11 -3.95
C TYR A 580 -15.72 -21.22 -3.33
N ASP A 581 -16.14 -22.20 -4.12
CA ASP A 581 -17.02 -23.29 -3.66
C ASP A 581 -18.23 -22.79 -2.84
N ASP A 582 -18.24 -22.97 -1.53
CA ASP A 582 -19.31 -22.52 -0.64
C ASP A 582 -19.06 -21.14 0.01
N ILE A 583 -17.93 -20.49 -0.31
CA ILE A 583 -17.50 -19.19 0.23
C ILE A 583 -17.78 -18.08 -0.79
N VAL A 584 -18.43 -17.02 -0.31
CA VAL A 584 -18.66 -15.78 -1.09
C VAL A 584 -18.24 -14.60 -0.24
N GLN A 585 -17.43 -13.71 -0.80
CA GLN A 585 -16.93 -12.54 -0.08
C GLN A 585 -16.93 -11.29 -0.96
N TYR A 586 -17.12 -10.13 -0.32
CA TYR A 586 -17.05 -8.83 -0.93
C TYR A 586 -16.12 -7.92 -0.12
N TYR A 587 -15.10 -7.38 -0.79
CA TYR A 587 -14.13 -6.45 -0.24
C TYR A 587 -14.20 -5.10 -0.93
N ASN A 588 -13.87 -4.06 -0.18
CA ASN A 588 -13.68 -2.70 -0.66
C ASN A 588 -12.47 -2.10 0.08
N ASN A 589 -11.48 -1.62 -0.66
CA ASN A 589 -10.22 -1.07 -0.13
C ASN A 589 -9.51 -2.00 0.87
N GLY A 590 -9.46 -3.29 0.53
CA GLY A 590 -8.85 -4.30 1.40
C GLY A 590 -9.65 -4.67 2.65
N LYS A 591 -10.74 -3.95 2.94
CA LYS A 591 -11.64 -4.24 4.04
C LYS A 591 -12.71 -5.23 3.60
N LEU A 592 -12.92 -6.27 4.41
CA LEU A 592 -13.97 -7.26 4.17
C LEU A 592 -15.34 -6.69 4.58
N PHE A 593 -16.22 -6.47 3.61
CA PHE A 593 -17.55 -5.91 3.86
C PHE A 593 -18.54 -7.02 4.22
N TYR A 594 -18.61 -8.06 3.40
CA TYR A 594 -19.53 -9.17 3.61
C TYR A 594 -18.87 -10.50 3.28
N GLU A 595 -19.21 -11.52 4.05
CA GLU A 595 -18.81 -12.88 3.79
C GLU A 595 -19.91 -13.87 4.19
N VAL A 596 -19.87 -15.04 3.60
CA VAL A 596 -20.69 -16.20 3.98
C VAL A 596 -19.97 -17.48 3.57
N LYS A 597 -20.06 -18.51 4.40
CA LYS A 597 -19.63 -19.88 4.07
C LYS A 597 -20.72 -20.91 4.42
N ARG A 598 -20.53 -22.14 3.96
CA ARG A 598 -21.46 -23.24 4.26
C ARG A 598 -21.75 -23.35 5.76
N GLY A 599 -23.01 -23.50 6.11
CA GLY A 599 -23.46 -23.66 7.50
C GLY A 599 -23.76 -22.34 8.21
N ASP A 600 -23.40 -21.19 7.63
CA ASP A 600 -23.74 -19.89 8.20
C ASP A 600 -25.25 -19.65 8.13
N GLN A 601 -25.81 -19.10 9.22
CA GLN A 601 -27.19 -18.63 9.22
C GLN A 601 -27.26 -17.25 8.56
N VAL A 602 -28.07 -17.14 7.50
CA VAL A 602 -28.26 -15.91 6.73
C VAL A 602 -29.66 -15.38 6.89
N LYS A 603 -29.79 -14.05 7.00
CA LYS A 603 -31.09 -13.38 6.99
C LYS A 603 -31.66 -13.33 5.59
N THR A 604 -32.95 -13.59 5.48
CA THR A 604 -33.69 -13.52 4.23
C THR A 604 -34.69 -12.37 4.26
N VAL A 605 -34.95 -11.79 3.10
CA VAL A 605 -35.91 -10.70 2.91
C VAL A 605 -36.90 -11.03 1.80
N LEU A 606 -38.12 -10.53 1.94
CA LEU A 606 -39.18 -10.58 0.93
C LEU A 606 -39.59 -9.13 0.65
N ASP A 607 -39.50 -8.72 -0.62
CA ASP A 607 -39.77 -7.37 -1.17
C ASP A 607 -39.85 -6.19 -0.17
N GLY A 608 -38.83 -5.31 -0.19
CA GLY A 608 -38.80 -4.09 0.64
C GLY A 608 -37.81 -4.09 1.82
N ASP A 609 -36.70 -4.84 1.71
CA ASP A 609 -35.58 -4.92 2.68
C ASP A 609 -35.99 -5.26 4.13
N LYS A 610 -37.24 -5.65 4.38
CA LYS A 610 -37.70 -6.15 5.67
C LYS A 610 -37.37 -7.64 5.77
N GLU A 611 -36.76 -8.00 6.89
CA GLU A 611 -36.47 -9.38 7.25
C GLU A 611 -37.75 -10.22 7.23
N SER A 612 -37.73 -11.30 6.45
CA SER A 612 -38.82 -12.27 6.32
C SER A 612 -38.53 -13.59 7.01
N GLY A 613 -37.24 -13.92 7.23
CA GLY A 613 -36.83 -15.16 7.88
C GLY A 613 -35.32 -15.34 7.95
N THR A 614 -34.90 -16.59 8.14
CA THR A 614 -33.50 -17.02 8.10
C THR A 614 -33.35 -18.34 7.35
N ALA A 615 -32.21 -18.54 6.70
CA ALA A 615 -31.83 -19.80 6.05
C ALA A 615 -30.39 -20.19 6.41
N ILE A 616 -29.98 -21.42 6.09
CA ILE A 616 -28.59 -21.88 6.21
C ILE A 616 -27.94 -21.86 4.85
N TRP A 617 -26.78 -21.21 4.74
CA TRP A 617 -26.03 -21.11 3.48
C TRP A 617 -25.43 -22.47 3.07
N GLY A 618 -25.50 -22.80 1.78
CA GLY A 618 -25.03 -24.08 1.24
C GLY A 618 -25.99 -25.25 1.47
N GLU A 619 -27.22 -24.99 1.92
CA GLU A 619 -28.27 -25.99 2.10
C GLU A 619 -29.56 -25.63 1.36
N GLY A 620 -30.31 -26.65 0.91
CA GLY A 620 -31.61 -26.46 0.26
C GLY A 620 -31.54 -25.55 -0.97
N SER A 621 -32.28 -24.44 -0.95
CA SER A 621 -32.30 -23.43 -2.02
C SER A 621 -31.15 -22.41 -1.95
N MET A 622 -30.28 -22.49 -0.93
CA MET A 622 -29.18 -21.54 -0.69
C MET A 622 -27.83 -22.05 -1.21
N LEU A 623 -27.83 -22.80 -2.31
CA LEU A 623 -26.60 -23.24 -2.95
C LEU A 623 -25.86 -22.05 -3.58
N PRO A 624 -24.51 -22.03 -3.47
CA PRO A 624 -23.68 -20.99 -4.09
C PRO A 624 -23.70 -21.08 -5.62
N ASN A 625 -23.50 -19.94 -6.29
CA ASN A 625 -23.18 -19.91 -7.71
C ASN A 625 -21.67 -19.74 -7.87
N ASN A 626 -21.01 -20.70 -8.52
CA ASN A 626 -19.59 -20.59 -8.85
C ASN A 626 -19.37 -20.42 -10.36
N ASP A 627 -20.41 -19.97 -11.05
CA ASP A 627 -20.38 -19.82 -12.49
C ASP A 627 -21.35 -18.71 -12.93
N GLY A 628 -20.88 -17.85 -13.84
CA GLY A 628 -21.70 -16.87 -14.53
C GLY A 628 -20.87 -15.73 -15.10
N TYR A 629 -21.52 -14.62 -15.40
CA TYR A 629 -20.92 -13.42 -15.93
C TYR A 629 -20.69 -12.38 -14.84
N PHE A 630 -19.79 -11.44 -15.14
CA PHE A 630 -19.54 -10.26 -14.33
C PHE A 630 -20.11 -9.02 -15.03
N GLY A 631 -20.68 -8.09 -14.26
CA GLY A 631 -21.18 -6.84 -14.83
C GLY A 631 -21.03 -5.64 -13.89
N PHE A 632 -20.51 -4.54 -14.43
CA PHE A 632 -20.58 -3.23 -13.76
C PHE A 632 -21.99 -2.68 -13.88
N ARG A 633 -22.55 -2.16 -12.78
CA ARG A 633 -23.91 -1.62 -12.74
C ARG A 633 -23.86 -0.17 -12.26
N SER A 634 -24.43 0.73 -13.05
CA SER A 634 -24.58 2.14 -12.65
C SER A 634 -26.04 2.60 -12.72
N THR A 635 -26.44 3.53 -11.85
CA THR A 635 -27.72 4.25 -11.98
C THR A 635 -27.60 5.64 -11.33
N HIS A 636 -27.75 6.71 -12.09
CA HIS A 636 -27.58 8.10 -11.61
C HIS A 636 -26.16 8.41 -11.08
N SER A 637 -25.17 7.59 -11.41
CA SER A 637 -23.78 7.71 -10.96
C SER A 637 -22.85 7.65 -12.18
N HIS A 638 -21.69 8.29 -12.10
CA HIS A 638 -20.63 8.18 -13.09
C HIS A 638 -19.49 7.36 -12.49
N HIS A 639 -19.09 6.29 -13.17
CA HIS A 639 -17.97 5.44 -12.75
C HIS A 639 -16.82 5.60 -13.73
N VAL A 640 -15.61 5.74 -13.18
CA VAL A 640 -14.34 5.66 -13.91
C VAL A 640 -13.62 4.41 -13.44
N ILE A 641 -13.36 3.47 -14.34
CA ILE A 641 -12.93 2.10 -13.99
C ILE A 641 -11.66 1.72 -14.73
N ARG A 642 -10.76 1.02 -14.05
CA ARG A 642 -9.52 0.45 -14.62
C ARG A 642 -9.14 -0.89 -13.97
N ASP A 643 -8.15 -1.56 -14.56
CA ASP A 643 -7.48 -2.75 -14.00
C ASP A 643 -8.42 -3.90 -13.63
N PHE A 644 -9.35 -4.26 -14.53
CA PHE A 644 -10.19 -5.44 -14.34
C PHE A 644 -9.35 -6.71 -14.47
N ARG A 645 -9.37 -7.56 -13.44
CA ARG A 645 -8.66 -8.85 -13.40
C ARG A 645 -9.53 -9.92 -12.76
N VAL A 646 -9.34 -11.15 -13.21
CA VAL A 646 -9.91 -12.36 -12.62
C VAL A 646 -8.78 -13.30 -12.30
N TYR A 647 -8.62 -13.63 -11.03
CA TYR A 647 -7.64 -14.58 -10.53
C TYR A 647 -8.32 -15.92 -10.32
N GLN A 648 -7.63 -17.00 -10.70
CA GLN A 648 -7.96 -18.32 -10.20
C GLN A 648 -7.61 -18.36 -8.71
N LEU A 649 -8.51 -18.85 -7.87
CA LEU A 649 -8.20 -19.17 -6.48
C LEU A 649 -7.78 -20.63 -6.38
N VAL A 650 -6.72 -20.89 -5.62
CA VAL A 650 -6.16 -22.23 -5.41
C VAL A 650 -6.27 -22.61 -3.93
N PRO A 651 -6.55 -23.88 -3.59
CA PRO A 651 -6.59 -24.32 -2.20
C PRO A 651 -5.27 -24.04 -1.47
N ASP A 652 -5.34 -23.71 -0.19
CA ASP A 652 -4.14 -23.63 0.63
C ASP A 652 -3.73 -25.02 1.16
N GLU A 653 -2.79 -25.68 0.46
CA GLU A 653 -2.35 -27.05 0.78
C GLU A 653 -1.55 -27.18 2.10
N GLN A 654 -1.41 -26.12 2.91
CA GLN A 654 -0.80 -26.20 4.25
C GLN A 654 -1.74 -26.78 5.31
N VAL A 655 -2.99 -27.14 4.96
CA VAL A 655 -3.94 -27.79 5.87
C VAL A 655 -4.35 -29.15 5.29
N ASN A 656 -3.54 -30.17 5.54
CA ASN A 656 -3.94 -31.57 5.68
C ASN A 656 -3.00 -32.31 6.63
#